data_AF-A0A089NDV8-F1
#
_entry.id   AF-A0A089NDV8-F1
#
_cell.length_a   1.000
_cell.length_b   1.000
_cell.length_c   1.000
_cell.angle_alpha   90.00
_cell.angle_beta   90.00
_cell.angle_gamma   90.00
#
_symmetry.space_group_name_H-M   'P 1'
#
loop_
_entity.id
_entity.type
_entity.pdbx_description
1 polymer ?
#
loop_
_entity_poly.entity_id
_entity_poly.type
_entity_poly.pdbx_seq_one_letter_code
_entity_poly.pdbx_strand_id
1 'polypeptide(L)'
;MSELSAANDAGPELPEGTTLWQFGQHDGSDAEFAETGASDGDEMINVASTALKASALQSIPSGLRGDTNPELRIKYKLDKIPENGVLFRVSILDAYKSVPQMSVFSNRQLSGIIQIAGIAGTDSKYNFRKTYELYIPKEQLVAGINELKLRTARGIYSSDMEDKYNWWTWDNLSLEALKTPIKEPIHGSYTLTGTMVNNKQFYFDEGAVTHLPYIMKWLGVAYSGNIMRTSCASDVGRSCSNMEEYYKVLKGYNMQAVALYLYTGDIKLNEDGSLPETAEKKLTDYFEKYSPYFQYYEVDNEPGLFNRSKAVNLAIADWLNKKGKTIAPHLQTVAPGWAYWPDYSDDSCGNQKGTVRQCGDPDGWERDPKQRDELEEVTDLTNGHSYGESYIFSNGGSFTENLKTFGGAADGLGKKMLTTEFGTSDSHVDAYQYGASERTAAVFDRIMRAHIGYADMFVQHAAFFKNFSLFKYGFNLEDHDPVKTEIYYTKKGEDSRVSIMRRLDLAYATHGAPLSYEITNKDALADKLVYVRAVDTSTLEPLAGTGATSNKVLVNFVNFEETPQTVTVKVKMPKKTVYEGERFGNGDTYEEARSYVTGRSAAPTLEFNETLAPGEAVQYILEPSSEVADVAPQGLKAAAVKGPSVKLNWLEAPGASYEVLRADSSGSELKVIATGIKQTEYTDGKLQEGTLYTYAVRTAGSSVMSEKTQITATGLVPLDRSEWKVSSNVNTQASSPANAIDGDRQTRWDTGKHQASGEYIQIDLAGVHSVEAVDLDYTLSSYDYPRGYELYISDDAKSWNKIASGKGKLEKTKIGFPAVKTRYLRIVQTGSGGNYWSIHEMQVYSRE
;
A
#
# COMPACT_ATOMS: atom_id res chain seq x y z
N MET A 1 -8.12 36.12 19.44
CA MET A 1 -8.05 34.65 19.46
C MET A 1 -9.14 34.17 18.52
N SER A 2 -8.78 33.69 17.32
CA SER A 2 -9.76 33.03 16.45
C SER A 2 -10.20 31.73 17.13
N GLU A 3 -11.50 31.42 17.09
CA GLU A 3 -12.10 30.17 17.55
C GLU A 3 -11.75 29.01 16.59
N LEU A 4 -10.45 28.79 16.31
CA LEU A 4 -10.00 27.67 15.50
C LEU A 4 -9.80 26.47 16.43
N SER A 5 -10.52 25.37 16.18
CA SER A 5 -10.34 24.09 16.88
C SER A 5 -9.21 23.28 16.24
N ALA A 6 -8.53 22.46 17.05
CA ALA A 6 -7.64 21.40 16.59
C ALA A 6 -8.33 20.05 16.77
N ALA A 7 -8.14 19.12 15.83
CA ALA A 7 -8.53 17.74 16.06
C ALA A 7 -7.62 17.10 17.12
N ASN A 8 -8.15 16.13 17.88
CA ASN A 8 -7.28 15.26 18.69
C ASN A 8 -6.30 14.53 17.76
N ASP A 9 -5.06 14.29 18.18
CA ASP A 9 -4.10 13.49 17.40
C ASP A 9 -4.66 12.07 17.12
N ALA A 10 -4.24 11.46 16.01
CA ALA A 10 -4.48 10.05 15.71
C ALA A 10 -3.65 9.12 16.59
N GLY A 11 -2.53 9.60 17.14
CA GLY A 11 -1.63 8.84 17.99
C GLY A 11 -2.10 8.63 19.43
N PRO A 12 -1.37 7.80 20.20
CA PRO A 12 -1.60 7.66 21.63
C PRO A 12 -1.33 8.97 22.37
N GLU A 13 -2.02 9.19 23.49
CA GLU A 13 -1.77 10.36 24.35
C GLU A 13 -0.29 10.40 24.79
N LEU A 14 0.31 11.57 24.62
CA LEU A 14 1.71 11.77 24.96
C LEU A 14 1.91 11.95 26.47
N PRO A 15 2.93 11.32 27.06
CA PRO A 15 3.20 11.47 28.48
C PRO A 15 3.55 12.90 28.85
N GLU A 16 3.10 13.32 30.04
CA GLU A 16 3.59 14.57 30.63
C GLU A 16 5.11 14.54 30.86
N GLY A 17 5.75 15.68 30.60
CA GLY A 17 7.16 15.89 30.89
C GLY A 17 7.40 16.94 31.96
N THR A 18 8.66 17.08 32.36
CA THR A 18 9.19 18.23 33.10
C THR A 18 10.01 19.06 32.15
N THR A 19 9.62 20.31 31.90
CA THR A 19 10.35 21.23 31.01
C THR A 19 11.79 21.39 31.46
N LEU A 20 12.72 20.98 30.60
CA LEU A 20 14.16 21.20 30.76
C LEU A 20 14.50 22.62 30.30
N TRP A 21 13.94 23.01 29.15
CA TRP A 21 14.00 24.36 28.63
C TRP A 21 12.88 24.63 27.64
N GLN A 22 12.57 25.91 27.47
CA GLN A 22 11.63 26.42 26.48
C GLN A 22 12.15 27.73 25.90
N PHE A 23 12.09 27.84 24.58
CA PHE A 23 12.31 29.05 23.81
C PHE A 23 10.97 29.54 23.29
N GLY A 24 10.69 30.80 23.58
CA GLY A 24 9.46 31.46 23.19
C GLY A 24 8.19 31.04 23.94
N GLN A 25 7.09 31.70 23.60
CA GLN A 25 5.74 31.46 24.10
C GLN A 25 4.89 30.83 22.99
N HIS A 26 3.93 30.01 23.39
CA HIS A 26 2.96 29.46 22.45
C HIS A 26 1.80 30.45 22.27
N ASP A 27 2.07 31.58 21.60
CA ASP A 27 1.11 32.68 21.42
C ASP A 27 0.82 33.02 19.94
N GLY A 28 1.40 32.24 19.03
CA GLY A 28 1.21 32.35 17.60
C GLY A 28 1.99 33.49 16.95
N SER A 29 3.16 33.84 17.49
CA SER A 29 4.02 34.95 17.06
C SER A 29 5.50 34.62 17.24
N ASP A 30 6.31 34.94 16.24
CA ASP A 30 7.77 34.82 16.30
C ASP A 30 8.50 36.10 16.75
N ALA A 31 7.75 37.15 17.15
CA ALA A 31 8.28 38.49 17.42
C ALA A 31 9.32 38.57 18.56
N GLU A 32 9.43 37.55 19.41
CA GLU A 32 10.43 37.49 20.47
C GLU A 32 11.80 36.96 20.00
N PHE A 33 11.85 36.34 18.83
CA PHE A 33 13.07 35.86 18.18
C PHE A 33 13.74 36.94 17.32
N ALA A 34 14.98 36.68 16.93
CA ALA A 34 15.65 37.47 15.91
C ALA A 34 15.02 37.23 14.54
N GLU A 35 14.99 38.25 13.66
CA GLU A 35 14.56 38.06 12.28
C GLU A 35 15.35 36.92 11.60
N THR A 36 14.67 36.18 10.71
CA THR A 36 15.27 35.05 10.01
C THR A 36 16.50 35.49 9.21
N GLY A 37 17.66 34.86 9.46
CA GLY A 37 18.92 35.21 8.81
C GLY A 37 19.75 36.30 9.51
N ALA A 38 19.35 36.78 10.69
CA ALA A 38 20.09 37.79 11.46
C ALA A 38 21.24 37.22 12.33
N SER A 39 21.31 35.89 12.52
CA SER A 39 22.36 35.21 13.29
C SER A 39 23.29 34.41 12.38
N ASP A 40 24.59 34.36 12.72
CA ASP A 40 25.53 33.48 12.04
C ASP A 40 25.13 32.02 12.31
N GLY A 41 24.96 31.21 11.26
CA GLY A 41 24.40 29.84 11.33
C GLY A 41 25.18 28.81 12.18
N ASP A 42 26.32 29.20 12.78
CA ASP A 42 27.14 28.38 13.68
C ASP A 42 26.96 28.71 15.18
N GLU A 43 26.04 29.62 15.52
CA GLU A 43 25.89 30.11 16.89
C GLU A 43 25.33 29.02 17.84
N MET A 44 26.12 28.67 18.87
CA MET A 44 25.74 27.71 19.90
C MET A 44 25.04 28.41 21.07
N ILE A 45 23.75 28.13 21.23
CA ILE A 45 22.93 28.69 22.30
C ILE A 45 23.15 27.87 23.59
N ASN A 46 23.62 28.54 24.65
CA ASN A 46 23.86 27.90 25.94
C ASN A 46 22.66 28.12 26.87
N VAL A 47 21.96 27.03 27.20
CA VAL A 47 20.77 27.07 28.06
C VAL A 47 21.16 26.77 29.50
N ALA A 48 21.05 27.79 30.36
CA ALA A 48 21.40 27.70 31.78
C ALA A 48 20.18 27.63 32.73
N SER A 49 18.96 27.89 32.21
CA SER A 49 17.71 27.93 32.98
C SER A 49 16.55 27.42 32.13
N THR A 50 15.43 27.07 32.79
CA THR A 50 14.21 26.54 32.15
C THR A 50 13.53 27.53 31.20
N ALA A 51 13.60 28.83 31.52
CA ALA A 51 13.16 29.91 30.65
C ALA A 51 14.34 30.84 30.32
N LEU A 52 14.43 31.26 29.06
CA LEU A 52 15.38 32.30 28.64
C LEU A 52 14.82 33.69 28.87
N LYS A 53 15.71 34.68 29.07
CA LYS A 53 15.34 36.10 29.09
C LYS A 53 15.03 36.55 27.67
N ALA A 54 14.14 37.54 27.51
CA ALA A 54 13.79 38.11 26.20
C ALA A 54 15.01 38.52 25.36
N SER A 55 16.05 39.11 25.98
CA SER A 55 17.29 39.48 25.28
C SER A 55 18.08 38.29 24.70
N ALA A 56 17.91 37.09 25.26
CA ALA A 56 18.54 35.87 24.75
C ALA A 56 17.68 35.16 23.69
N LEU A 57 16.37 35.44 23.62
CA LEU A 57 15.51 34.97 22.52
C LEU A 57 15.81 35.76 21.24
N GLN A 58 16.15 37.04 21.37
CA GLN A 58 16.59 37.91 20.26
C GLN A 58 17.95 37.54 19.64
N SER A 59 18.64 36.52 20.15
CA SER A 59 19.81 35.91 19.51
C SER A 59 19.51 34.55 18.86
N ILE A 60 18.26 34.08 18.97
CA ILE A 60 17.80 32.83 18.36
C ILE A 60 17.00 33.22 17.13
N PRO A 61 17.23 32.62 15.95
CA PRO A 61 16.47 32.98 14.76
C PRO A 61 15.00 32.57 14.92
N SER A 62 14.09 33.27 14.25
CA SER A 62 12.65 32.96 14.22
C SER A 62 12.28 31.69 13.44
N GLY A 63 13.29 30.99 12.90
CA GLY A 63 13.14 29.84 12.01
C GLY A 63 14.48 29.45 11.38
N LEU A 64 14.51 28.34 10.63
CA LEU A 64 15.69 27.96 9.84
C LEU A 64 15.43 28.15 8.35
N ARG A 65 16.51 28.40 7.61
CA ARG A 65 16.50 28.59 6.16
C ARG A 65 17.73 27.95 5.54
N GLY A 66 17.54 27.09 4.56
CA GLY A 66 18.63 26.30 3.97
C GLY A 66 19.78 27.12 3.38
N ASP A 67 19.49 28.31 2.83
CA ASP A 67 20.45 29.15 2.12
C ASP A 67 21.14 30.22 2.98
N THR A 68 20.61 30.55 4.18
CA THR A 68 21.17 31.60 5.04
C THR A 68 21.53 31.14 6.45
N ASN A 69 20.68 30.34 7.08
CA ASN A 69 20.84 29.88 8.47
C ASN A 69 20.28 28.45 8.59
N PRO A 70 21.02 27.45 8.06
CA PRO A 70 20.52 26.08 7.92
C PRO A 70 20.54 25.29 9.22
N GLU A 71 21.12 25.82 10.29
CA GLU A 71 21.40 25.08 11.51
C GLU A 71 21.18 25.94 12.77
N LEU A 72 20.69 25.30 13.84
CA LEU A 72 20.67 25.83 15.20
C LEU A 72 21.22 24.77 16.16
N ARG A 73 22.18 25.15 17.00
CA ARG A 73 22.80 24.27 17.99
C ARG A 73 22.48 24.73 19.41
N ILE A 74 21.90 23.85 20.19
CA ILE A 74 21.43 24.10 21.55
C ILE A 74 22.24 23.25 22.52
N LYS A 75 23.00 23.90 23.39
CA LYS A 75 23.76 23.26 24.44
C LYS A 75 23.01 23.37 25.76
N TYR A 76 22.77 22.25 26.42
CA TYR A 76 22.09 22.20 27.72
C TYR A 76 22.74 21.18 28.64
N LYS A 77 22.50 21.31 29.94
CA LYS A 77 23.07 20.42 30.96
C LYS A 77 21.99 19.54 31.58
N LEU A 78 22.28 18.25 31.72
CA LEU A 78 21.49 17.30 32.49
C LEU A 78 22.28 16.85 33.73
N ASP A 79 21.70 17.01 34.91
CA ASP A 79 22.32 16.49 36.14
C ASP A 79 22.31 14.96 36.17
N LYS A 80 21.26 14.36 35.58
CA LYS A 80 21.12 12.93 35.33
C LYS A 80 20.36 12.70 34.03
N ILE A 81 20.59 11.56 33.38
CA ILE A 81 19.84 11.17 32.19
C ILE A 81 18.39 10.88 32.58
N PRO A 82 17.38 11.51 31.93
CA PRO A 82 15.97 11.17 32.12
C PRO A 82 15.68 9.70 31.81
N GLU A 83 15.02 9.00 32.73
CA GLU A 83 14.83 7.54 32.66
C GLU A 83 14.02 7.09 31.43
N ASN A 84 13.09 7.93 31.00
CA ASN A 84 12.19 7.66 29.88
C ASN A 84 12.59 8.39 28.58
N GLY A 85 13.76 9.04 28.57
CA GLY A 85 14.16 9.93 27.47
C GLY A 85 13.53 11.31 27.58
N VAL A 86 13.58 12.07 26.49
CA VAL A 86 13.04 13.43 26.40
C VAL A 86 12.15 13.58 25.18
N LEU A 87 11.23 14.54 25.23
CA LEU A 87 10.38 14.93 24.11
C LEU A 87 10.77 16.33 23.66
N PHE A 88 11.15 16.46 22.39
CA PHE A 88 11.36 17.74 21.73
C PHE A 88 10.06 18.17 21.06
N ARG A 89 9.65 19.42 21.26
CA ARG A 89 8.47 20.01 20.61
C ARG A 89 8.86 21.26 19.85
N VAL A 90 8.27 21.45 18.68
CA VAL A 90 8.39 22.68 17.89
C VAL A 90 7.05 23.03 17.28
N SER A 91 6.55 24.23 17.59
CA SER A 91 5.31 24.75 17.01
C SER A 91 5.66 25.63 15.82
N ILE A 92 5.25 25.20 14.63
CA ILE A 92 5.54 25.87 13.35
C ILE A 92 4.45 26.87 13.03
N LEU A 93 4.86 28.07 12.64
CA LEU A 93 3.97 29.18 12.27
C LEU A 93 3.65 29.22 10.78
N ASP A 94 4.69 29.03 9.96
CA ASP A 94 4.61 28.99 8.51
C ASP A 94 5.79 28.22 7.94
N ALA A 95 5.62 27.66 6.75
CA ALA A 95 6.64 26.94 6.02
C ALA A 95 6.36 27.01 4.51
N TYR A 96 7.40 26.89 3.70
CA TYR A 96 7.23 26.86 2.25
C TYR A 96 6.57 25.57 1.75
N LYS A 97 5.83 25.66 0.64
CA LYS A 97 5.15 24.50 0.01
C LYS A 97 6.06 23.39 -0.53
N SER A 98 7.38 23.55 -0.46
CA SER A 98 8.36 22.50 -0.80
C SER A 98 8.35 21.35 0.19
N VAL A 99 7.68 21.51 1.33
CA VAL A 99 7.73 20.57 2.47
C VAL A 99 9.14 20.49 3.04
N PRO A 100 9.61 21.54 3.74
CA PRO A 100 10.90 21.56 4.42
C PRO A 100 11.08 20.39 5.39
N GLN A 101 12.34 20.02 5.62
CA GLN A 101 12.68 18.94 6.55
C GLN A 101 13.62 19.42 7.64
N MET A 102 13.29 19.11 8.89
CA MET A 102 14.15 19.38 10.04
C MET A 102 14.74 18.09 10.57
N SER A 103 16.02 17.86 10.29
CA SER A 103 16.80 16.81 10.94
C SER A 103 17.18 17.22 12.37
N VAL A 104 16.89 16.34 13.33
CA VAL A 104 17.16 16.57 14.76
C VAL A 104 18.22 15.59 15.22
N PHE A 105 19.34 16.11 15.70
CA PHE A 105 20.47 15.33 16.22
C PHE A 105 20.62 15.55 17.71
N SER A 106 20.71 14.47 18.48
CA SER A 106 21.09 14.48 19.88
C SER A 106 22.49 13.91 20.01
N ASN A 107 23.43 14.74 20.50
CA ASN A 107 24.84 14.37 20.64
C ASN A 107 25.43 13.72 19.37
N ARG A 108 25.13 14.35 18.21
CA ARG A 108 25.56 13.94 16.85
C ARG A 108 24.93 12.65 16.33
N GLN A 109 24.02 12.02 17.06
CA GLN A 109 23.22 10.89 16.57
C GLN A 109 21.86 11.40 16.07
N LEU A 110 21.39 10.93 14.91
CA LEU A 110 20.07 11.30 14.40
C LEU A 110 18.97 10.76 15.34
N SER A 111 18.10 11.65 15.79
CA SER A 111 16.90 11.32 16.56
C SER A 111 15.66 11.20 15.67
N GLY A 112 15.62 11.93 14.55
CA GLY A 112 14.58 11.83 13.53
C GLY A 112 14.61 13.01 12.55
N ILE A 113 13.71 12.99 11.57
CA ILE A 113 13.53 14.06 10.59
C ILE A 113 12.05 14.46 10.62
N ILE A 114 11.74 15.71 10.96
CA ILE A 114 10.37 16.22 10.96
C ILE A 114 10.03 16.71 9.54
N GLN A 115 8.92 16.21 9.00
CA GLN A 115 8.35 16.65 7.72
C GLN A 115 7.40 17.82 7.99
N ILE A 116 7.74 19.02 7.51
CA ILE A 116 7.01 20.24 7.83
C ILE A 116 6.14 20.61 6.63
N ALA A 117 4.82 20.47 6.77
CA ALA A 117 3.89 20.91 5.75
C ALA A 117 3.76 22.44 5.76
N GLY A 118 3.74 23.04 4.58
CA GLY A 118 3.77 24.50 4.42
C GLY A 118 2.84 24.97 3.33
N ILE A 119 2.29 26.18 3.50
CA ILE A 119 1.40 26.83 2.53
C ILE A 119 2.00 28.10 1.93
N ALA A 120 3.14 28.58 2.45
CA ALA A 120 3.82 29.71 1.85
C ALA A 120 4.26 29.39 0.41
N GLY A 121 4.11 30.38 -0.47
CA GLY A 121 4.33 30.21 -1.91
C GLY A 121 3.12 29.62 -2.67
N THR A 122 2.00 29.39 -1.98
CA THR A 122 0.66 29.22 -2.60
C THR A 122 -0.09 30.56 -2.56
N ASP A 123 -1.29 30.62 -3.16
CA ASP A 123 -2.20 31.77 -3.01
C ASP A 123 -3.21 31.58 -1.86
N SER A 124 -2.96 30.63 -0.95
CA SER A 124 -3.83 30.40 0.21
C SER A 124 -3.91 31.66 1.08
N LYS A 125 -5.14 32.00 1.50
CA LYS A 125 -5.41 33.08 2.45
C LYS A 125 -5.49 32.59 3.90
N TYR A 126 -5.36 31.28 4.10
CA TYR A 126 -5.52 30.62 5.38
C TYR A 126 -4.18 30.09 5.84
N ASN A 127 -3.88 30.33 7.12
CA ASN A 127 -2.64 29.88 7.75
C ASN A 127 -2.74 28.40 8.12
N PHE A 128 -1.60 27.71 8.11
CA PHE A 128 -1.45 26.39 8.70
C PHE A 128 -0.34 26.42 9.74
N ARG A 129 -0.72 26.22 10.99
CA ARG A 129 0.18 26.08 12.13
C ARG A 129 0.07 24.65 12.66
N LYS A 130 1.19 24.09 13.10
CA LYS A 130 1.21 22.74 13.67
C LYS A 130 2.39 22.56 14.62
N THR A 131 2.12 21.94 15.75
CA THR A 131 3.11 21.44 16.70
C THR A 131 3.58 20.06 16.26
N TYR A 132 4.89 19.93 16.09
CA TYR A 132 5.55 18.66 15.79
C TYR A 132 6.34 18.19 17.00
N GLU A 133 6.33 16.88 17.21
CA GLU A 133 6.87 16.27 18.42
C GLU A 133 7.84 15.15 18.07
N LEU A 134 8.97 15.09 18.77
CA LEU A 134 10.02 14.12 18.48
C LEU A 134 10.58 13.52 19.77
N TYR A 135 10.46 12.20 19.87
CA TYR A 135 11.02 11.43 20.97
C TYR A 135 12.52 11.21 20.80
N ILE A 136 13.29 11.59 21.82
CA ILE A 136 14.73 11.34 21.88
C ILE A 136 14.99 10.31 23.00
N PRO A 137 15.44 9.09 22.64
CA PRO A 137 15.65 8.03 23.61
C PRO A 137 16.84 8.35 24.52
N LYS A 138 16.79 7.86 25.76
CA LYS A 138 17.82 8.11 26.78
C LYS A 138 19.22 7.66 26.36
N GLU A 139 19.32 6.68 25.47
CA GLU A 139 20.56 6.12 24.95
C GLU A 139 21.32 7.09 24.03
N GLN A 140 20.66 8.18 23.61
CA GLN A 140 21.27 9.31 22.89
C GLN A 140 21.70 10.45 23.83
N LEU A 141 21.38 10.38 25.13
CA LEU A 141 21.67 11.43 26.10
C LEU A 141 22.88 11.05 26.98
N VAL A 142 23.53 12.07 27.53
CA VAL A 142 24.63 11.91 28.50
C VAL A 142 24.37 12.71 29.77
N ALA A 143 24.93 12.28 30.90
CA ALA A 143 25.01 13.12 32.08
C ALA A 143 26.01 14.26 31.82
N GLY A 144 25.68 15.48 32.25
CA GLY A 144 26.45 16.68 31.95
C GLY A 144 25.96 17.39 30.70
N ILE A 145 26.90 17.81 29.85
CA ILE A 145 26.61 18.66 28.68
C ILE A 145 26.08 17.80 27.54
N ASN A 146 24.94 18.21 26.99
CA ASN A 146 24.34 17.65 25.79
C ASN A 146 24.23 18.73 24.71
N GLU A 147 24.19 18.29 23.46
CA GLU A 147 23.91 19.13 22.30
C GLU A 147 22.69 18.60 21.56
N LEU A 148 21.72 19.48 21.32
CA LEU A 148 20.65 19.27 20.36
C LEU A 148 20.94 20.15 19.14
N LYS A 149 21.07 19.53 17.96
CA LYS A 149 21.27 20.24 16.71
C LYS A 149 20.05 20.06 15.81
N LEU A 150 19.45 21.18 15.41
CA LEU A 150 18.37 21.25 14.44
C LEU A 150 18.97 21.69 13.11
N ARG A 151 18.74 20.95 12.03
CA ARG A 151 19.34 21.24 10.73
C ARG A 151 18.35 21.04 9.60
N THR A 152 18.29 22.01 8.67
CA THR A 152 17.55 21.88 7.41
C THR A 152 18.12 20.71 6.61
N ALA A 153 17.26 19.81 6.14
CA ALA A 153 17.64 18.71 5.25
C ALA A 153 16.94 18.86 3.90
N ARG A 154 17.65 18.55 2.82
CA ARG A 154 17.08 18.52 1.47
C ARG A 154 16.30 17.24 1.25
N GLY A 155 15.37 17.25 0.29
CA GLY A 155 14.91 16.00 -0.32
C GLY A 155 16.11 15.23 -0.86
N ILE A 156 16.11 13.90 -0.74
CA ILE A 156 17.27 13.05 -1.12
C ILE A 156 17.65 13.18 -2.61
N TYR A 157 16.72 13.67 -3.44
CA TYR A 157 16.94 13.92 -4.87
C TYR A 157 17.29 15.38 -5.19
N SER A 158 17.02 16.30 -4.25
CA SER A 158 17.10 17.74 -4.45
C SER A 158 18.54 18.24 -4.38
N SER A 159 18.86 19.24 -5.20
CA SER A 159 20.16 19.93 -5.14
C SER A 159 20.10 21.14 -4.20
N ASP A 160 21.21 21.88 -4.12
CA ASP A 160 21.31 23.18 -3.43
C ASP A 160 20.29 24.21 -3.92
N MET A 161 19.71 24.03 -5.11
CA MET A 161 18.59 24.84 -5.60
C MET A 161 17.37 24.83 -4.67
N GLU A 162 17.15 23.77 -3.89
CA GLU A 162 16.05 23.68 -2.94
C GLU A 162 16.25 24.57 -1.70
N ASP A 163 17.48 24.96 -1.36
CA ASP A 163 17.81 25.61 -0.08
C ASP A 163 17.01 26.89 0.17
N LYS A 164 16.79 27.70 -0.87
CA LYS A 164 15.99 28.95 -0.81
C LYS A 164 14.50 28.72 -0.53
N TYR A 165 14.03 27.49 -0.73
CA TYR A 165 12.67 27.03 -0.47
C TYR A 165 12.60 26.14 0.77
N ASN A 166 13.72 25.76 1.36
CA ASN A 166 13.77 24.90 2.54
C ASN A 166 13.78 25.76 3.80
N TRP A 167 12.60 26.28 4.16
CA TRP A 167 12.49 27.21 5.29
C TRP A 167 11.14 27.13 6.00
N TRP A 168 11.17 27.43 7.29
CA TRP A 168 10.00 27.55 8.17
C TRP A 168 10.27 28.59 9.25
N THR A 169 9.22 29.06 9.91
CA THR A 169 9.27 29.85 11.15
C THR A 169 8.56 29.12 12.28
N TRP A 170 8.93 29.44 13.53
CA TRP A 170 8.37 28.80 14.72
C TRP A 170 7.82 29.82 15.71
N ASP A 171 6.85 29.36 16.48
CA ASP A 171 6.25 30.05 17.62
C ASP A 171 7.07 29.78 18.88
N ASN A 172 7.34 28.50 19.17
CA ASN A 172 8.13 28.10 20.31
C ASN A 172 8.80 26.74 20.10
N LEU A 173 9.85 26.49 20.87
CA LEU A 173 10.52 25.20 20.96
C LEU A 173 10.68 24.80 22.42
N SER A 174 10.53 23.51 22.74
CA SER A 174 10.77 23.03 24.10
C SER A 174 11.39 21.64 24.12
N LEU A 175 12.01 21.34 25.26
CA LEU A 175 12.48 20.00 25.58
C LEU A 175 11.99 19.61 26.96
N GLU A 176 11.37 18.45 27.06
CA GLU A 176 10.77 17.96 28.29
C GLU A 176 11.32 16.59 28.67
N ALA A 177 11.66 16.39 29.94
CA ALA A 177 12.01 15.08 30.49
C ALA A 177 10.74 14.29 30.82
N LEU A 178 10.51 13.17 30.13
CA LEU A 178 9.28 12.40 30.25
C LEU A 178 9.14 11.71 31.62
N LYS A 179 7.97 11.85 32.26
CA LYS A 179 7.69 11.26 33.57
C LYS A 179 7.40 9.75 33.50
N THR A 180 6.82 9.29 32.38
CA THR A 180 6.54 7.87 32.11
C THR A 180 7.02 7.48 30.71
N PRO A 181 7.19 6.18 30.42
CA PRO A 181 7.56 5.72 29.09
C PRO A 181 6.54 6.17 28.03
N ILE A 182 7.04 6.59 26.86
CA ILE A 182 6.19 6.86 25.70
C ILE A 182 5.71 5.54 25.09
N LYS A 183 4.50 5.54 24.52
CA LYS A 183 3.91 4.36 23.86
C LYS A 183 4.34 4.21 22.40
N GLU A 184 4.99 5.23 21.84
CA GLU A 184 5.28 5.33 20.41
C GLU A 184 6.56 6.16 20.16
N PRO A 185 7.47 5.76 19.26
CA PRO A 185 8.60 6.59 18.84
C PRO A 185 8.17 7.70 17.86
N ILE A 186 7.38 8.67 18.33
CA ILE A 186 6.92 9.81 17.51
C ILE A 186 8.13 10.64 17.04
N HIS A 187 8.11 11.07 15.78
CA HIS A 187 9.13 11.90 15.15
C HIS A 187 8.52 12.79 14.04
N GLY A 188 7.70 13.74 14.47
CA GLY A 188 6.92 14.65 13.65
C GLY A 188 5.44 14.51 13.97
N SER A 189 4.79 13.52 13.37
CA SER A 189 3.35 13.24 13.55
C SER A 189 3.11 11.74 13.61
N TYR A 190 2.02 11.34 14.26
CA TYR A 190 1.52 9.98 14.19
C TYR A 190 0.70 9.81 12.90
N THR A 191 1.17 8.96 11.99
CA THR A 191 0.53 8.82 10.68
C THR A 191 0.35 7.37 10.29
N LEU A 192 -0.80 7.03 9.73
CA LEU A 192 -1.10 5.70 9.22
C LEU A 192 -1.17 5.71 7.71
N THR A 193 -0.61 4.68 7.07
CA THR A 193 -0.62 4.60 5.61
C THR A 193 -0.69 3.18 5.09
N GLY A 194 -0.86 3.04 3.78
CA GLY A 194 -0.93 1.78 3.07
C GLY A 194 -1.33 2.02 1.62
N THR A 195 -1.95 1.02 1.01
CA THR A 195 -2.36 1.03 -0.40
C THR A 195 -3.69 0.31 -0.56
N MET A 196 -4.22 0.29 -1.79
CA MET A 196 -5.21 -0.69 -2.22
C MET A 196 -4.53 -1.87 -2.93
N VAL A 197 -4.95 -3.11 -2.62
CA VAL A 197 -4.54 -4.31 -3.37
C VAL A 197 -5.80 -4.94 -3.95
N ASN A 198 -5.98 -4.77 -5.25
CA ASN A 198 -7.08 -5.34 -6.00
C ASN A 198 -6.59 -5.96 -7.31
N ASN A 199 -7.37 -6.87 -7.84
CA ASN A 199 -7.14 -7.46 -9.15
C ASN A 199 -7.94 -6.68 -10.20
N LYS A 200 -7.34 -6.49 -11.39
CA LYS A 200 -7.93 -5.76 -12.53
C LYS A 200 -8.67 -4.47 -12.12
N GLN A 201 -8.09 -3.70 -11.20
CA GLN A 201 -8.58 -2.41 -10.67
C GLN A 201 -9.85 -2.42 -9.81
N PHE A 202 -10.63 -3.50 -9.76
CA PHE A 202 -11.95 -3.47 -9.07
C PHE A 202 -12.27 -4.71 -8.24
N TYR A 203 -11.50 -5.79 -8.36
CA TYR A 203 -11.87 -7.08 -7.77
C TYR A 203 -11.06 -7.39 -6.52
N PHE A 204 -11.77 -7.66 -5.42
CA PHE A 204 -11.24 -8.24 -4.19
C PHE A 204 -11.51 -9.74 -4.22
N ASP A 205 -10.78 -10.44 -5.09
CA ASP A 205 -10.88 -11.87 -5.38
C ASP A 205 -9.72 -12.67 -4.74
N GLU A 206 -9.58 -13.95 -5.11
CA GLU A 206 -8.49 -14.81 -4.61
C GLU A 206 -7.10 -14.25 -4.96
N GLY A 207 -6.94 -13.65 -6.14
CA GLY A 207 -5.69 -13.00 -6.56
C GLY A 207 -5.33 -11.84 -5.63
N ALA A 208 -6.28 -10.96 -5.33
CA ALA A 208 -6.07 -9.86 -4.38
C ALA A 208 -5.72 -10.37 -2.97
N VAL A 209 -6.45 -11.38 -2.47
CA VAL A 209 -6.22 -12.00 -1.15
C VAL A 209 -4.84 -12.62 -1.05
N THR A 210 -4.40 -13.35 -2.07
CA THR A 210 -3.11 -14.05 -2.06
C THR A 210 -1.92 -13.10 -2.15
N HIS A 211 -2.06 -11.95 -2.82
CA HIS A 211 -0.99 -10.95 -2.94
C HIS A 211 -0.92 -10.02 -1.71
N LEU A 212 -2.03 -9.80 -1.02
CA LEU A 212 -2.15 -8.84 0.08
C LEU A 212 -1.04 -8.99 1.15
N PRO A 213 -0.75 -10.18 1.72
CA PRO A 213 0.35 -10.35 2.68
C PRO A 213 1.72 -9.92 2.17
N TYR A 214 2.01 -10.21 0.91
CA TYR A 214 3.30 -9.93 0.27
C TYR A 214 3.50 -8.43 0.15
N ILE A 215 2.46 -7.72 -0.34
CA ILE A 215 2.51 -6.28 -0.51
C ILE A 215 2.65 -5.55 0.84
N MET A 216 1.84 -5.91 1.85
CA MET A 216 1.90 -5.23 3.15
C MET A 216 3.26 -5.37 3.84
N LYS A 217 3.85 -6.57 3.81
CA LYS A 217 5.18 -6.82 4.39
C LYS A 217 6.29 -6.13 3.59
N TRP A 218 6.20 -6.13 2.27
CA TRP A 218 7.22 -5.51 1.42
C TRP A 218 7.21 -3.98 1.51
N LEU A 219 6.04 -3.35 1.63
CA LEU A 219 5.95 -1.91 1.91
C LEU A 219 6.34 -1.58 3.36
N GLY A 220 6.25 -2.55 4.28
CA GLY A 220 6.63 -2.37 5.68
C GLY A 220 5.50 -1.83 6.57
N VAL A 221 4.27 -1.87 6.08
CA VAL A 221 3.07 -1.38 6.78
C VAL A 221 2.42 -2.44 7.66
N ALA A 222 2.78 -3.72 7.51
CA ALA A 222 2.22 -4.82 8.27
C ALA A 222 2.45 -4.70 9.80
N TYR A 223 1.54 -5.30 10.57
CA TYR A 223 1.66 -5.56 12.01
C TYR A 223 1.61 -4.35 12.95
N SER A 224 1.40 -3.14 12.44
CA SER A 224 1.51 -1.91 13.23
C SER A 224 0.27 -1.00 13.18
N GLY A 225 -0.88 -1.51 12.74
CA GLY A 225 -2.16 -0.77 12.82
C GLY A 225 -2.40 0.19 11.65
N ASN A 226 -1.56 0.13 10.63
CA ASN A 226 -1.69 0.85 9.37
C ASN A 226 -3.00 0.56 8.62
N ILE A 227 -3.34 1.38 7.62
CA ILE A 227 -4.65 1.35 6.96
C ILE A 227 -4.56 0.97 5.48
N MET A 228 -5.50 0.14 5.03
CA MET A 228 -5.70 -0.21 3.63
C MET A 228 -7.06 0.28 3.15
N ARG A 229 -7.18 0.65 1.87
CA ARG A 229 -8.47 1.01 1.27
C ARG A 229 -9.09 -0.19 0.56
N THR A 230 -10.40 -0.35 0.73
CA THR A 230 -11.21 -1.39 0.06
C THR A 230 -12.40 -0.75 -0.66
N SER A 231 -12.49 -0.93 -1.99
CA SER A 231 -13.48 -0.27 -2.84
C SER A 231 -14.33 -1.29 -3.62
N CYS A 232 -15.38 -1.74 -2.98
CA CYS A 232 -16.20 -2.86 -3.37
C CYS A 232 -17.45 -2.38 -4.14
N ALA A 233 -17.26 -1.67 -5.25
CA ALA A 233 -18.34 -0.94 -5.92
C ALA A 233 -19.57 -1.82 -6.25
N SER A 234 -20.77 -1.38 -5.81
CA SER A 234 -22.01 -2.18 -5.83
C SER A 234 -22.66 -2.36 -7.21
N ASP A 235 -22.18 -1.63 -8.21
CA ASP A 235 -22.54 -1.72 -9.63
C ASP A 235 -21.58 -2.60 -10.43
N VAL A 236 -20.41 -2.92 -9.86
CA VAL A 236 -19.44 -3.85 -10.45
C VAL A 236 -19.73 -5.27 -9.97
N GLY A 237 -20.20 -6.11 -10.89
CA GLY A 237 -20.49 -7.51 -10.60
C GLY A 237 -19.25 -8.25 -10.07
N ARG A 238 -19.39 -8.96 -8.95
CA ARG A 238 -18.34 -9.75 -8.28
C ARG A 238 -17.14 -8.96 -7.74
N SER A 239 -17.21 -7.62 -7.63
CA SER A 239 -16.14 -6.80 -7.03
C SER A 239 -15.74 -7.27 -5.62
N CYS A 240 -16.68 -7.86 -4.86
CA CYS A 240 -16.48 -8.36 -3.50
C CYS A 240 -16.39 -9.90 -3.39
N SER A 241 -16.00 -10.61 -4.45
CA SER A 241 -16.09 -12.08 -4.52
C SER A 241 -15.39 -12.82 -3.37
N ASN A 242 -14.26 -12.30 -2.87
CA ASN A 242 -13.50 -12.88 -1.76
C ASN A 242 -13.16 -11.86 -0.64
N MET A 243 -13.98 -10.81 -0.51
CA MET A 243 -13.73 -9.69 0.41
C MET A 243 -13.67 -10.11 1.89
N GLU A 244 -14.44 -11.13 2.31
CA GLU A 244 -14.39 -11.61 3.70
C GLU A 244 -13.00 -12.15 4.07
N GLU A 245 -12.39 -12.92 3.16
CA GLU A 245 -11.06 -13.46 3.38
C GLU A 245 -10.00 -12.35 3.32
N TYR A 246 -10.16 -11.38 2.41
CA TYR A 246 -9.31 -10.19 2.36
C TYR A 246 -9.29 -9.46 3.72
N TYR A 247 -10.45 -9.25 4.32
CA TYR A 247 -10.56 -8.64 5.65
C TYR A 247 -9.97 -9.51 6.77
N LYS A 248 -10.10 -10.84 6.71
CA LYS A 248 -9.46 -11.75 7.67
C LYS A 248 -7.94 -11.68 7.58
N VAL A 249 -7.40 -11.57 6.36
CA VAL A 249 -5.97 -11.33 6.15
C VAL A 249 -5.56 -9.99 6.77
N LEU A 250 -6.26 -8.88 6.48
CA LEU A 250 -5.96 -7.59 7.13
C LEU A 250 -5.94 -7.70 8.66
N LYS A 251 -6.95 -8.35 9.26
CA LYS A 251 -7.00 -8.63 10.69
C LYS A 251 -5.77 -9.41 11.18
N GLY A 252 -5.37 -10.48 10.48
CA GLY A 252 -4.21 -11.31 10.84
C GLY A 252 -2.87 -10.55 10.80
N TYR A 253 -2.80 -9.47 10.02
CA TYR A 253 -1.64 -8.59 9.92
C TYR A 253 -1.80 -7.29 10.73
N ASN A 254 -2.78 -7.21 11.64
CA ASN A 254 -3.07 -6.02 12.46
C ASN A 254 -3.21 -4.74 11.60
N MET A 255 -4.05 -4.81 10.57
CA MET A 255 -4.33 -3.70 9.66
C MET A 255 -5.75 -3.20 9.83
N GLN A 256 -5.91 -1.89 9.70
CA GLN A 256 -7.18 -1.19 9.60
C GLN A 256 -7.67 -1.15 8.15
N ALA A 257 -8.95 -0.87 7.96
CA ALA A 257 -9.56 -0.70 6.65
C ALA A 257 -10.50 0.50 6.57
N VAL A 258 -10.44 1.19 5.42
CA VAL A 258 -11.49 2.12 4.97
C VAL A 258 -12.25 1.51 3.81
N ALA A 259 -13.54 1.30 4.03
CA ALA A 259 -14.45 0.69 3.08
C ALA A 259 -15.19 1.74 2.24
N LEU A 260 -15.37 1.44 0.97
CA LEU A 260 -16.28 2.10 0.04
C LEU A 260 -17.07 1.00 -0.69
N TYR A 261 -18.39 1.10 -0.75
CA TYR A 261 -19.23 0.05 -1.34
C TYR A 261 -20.28 0.57 -2.31
N LEU A 262 -21.02 1.61 -1.94
CA LEU A 262 -22.22 1.98 -2.67
C LEU A 262 -21.91 2.80 -3.92
N TYR A 263 -22.47 2.41 -5.06
CA TYR A 263 -22.39 3.21 -6.30
C TYR A 263 -23.50 4.27 -6.26
N THR A 264 -23.12 5.51 -5.97
CA THR A 264 -24.06 6.57 -5.61
C THR A 264 -24.81 7.15 -6.81
N GLY A 265 -24.24 7.13 -8.01
CA GLY A 265 -24.85 7.84 -9.15
C GLY A 265 -26.09 7.19 -9.76
N ASP A 266 -26.42 5.95 -9.40
CA ASP A 266 -27.68 5.30 -9.81
C ASP A 266 -28.78 5.42 -8.76
N ILE A 267 -28.51 6.11 -7.64
CA ILE A 267 -29.48 6.25 -6.55
C ILE A 267 -30.39 7.44 -6.83
N LYS A 268 -31.69 7.16 -6.79
CA LYS A 268 -32.73 8.20 -6.74
C LYS A 268 -33.33 8.18 -5.34
N LEU A 269 -33.26 9.30 -4.66
CA LEU A 269 -33.85 9.47 -3.33
C LEU A 269 -35.38 9.40 -3.39
N ASN A 270 -35.99 9.03 -2.27
CA ASN A 270 -37.43 9.17 -2.07
C ASN A 270 -37.81 10.66 -2.03
N GLU A 271 -39.10 10.97 -2.14
CA GLU A 271 -39.59 12.37 -2.11
C GLU A 271 -39.25 13.11 -0.82
N ASP A 272 -39.05 12.39 0.28
CA ASP A 272 -38.64 12.94 1.59
C ASP A 272 -37.12 13.10 1.74
N GLY A 273 -36.33 12.77 0.71
CA GLY A 273 -34.86 12.83 0.71
C GLY A 273 -34.18 11.61 1.32
N SER A 274 -34.91 10.60 1.79
CA SER A 274 -34.33 9.36 2.31
C SER A 274 -33.83 8.42 1.21
N LEU A 275 -32.98 7.46 1.60
CA LEU A 275 -32.51 6.41 0.70
C LEU A 275 -33.68 5.48 0.31
N PRO A 276 -33.75 5.04 -0.96
CA PRO A 276 -34.72 4.02 -1.35
C PRO A 276 -34.42 2.68 -0.67
N GLU A 277 -35.44 1.86 -0.44
CA GLU A 277 -35.34 0.57 0.25
C GLU A 277 -34.24 -0.34 -0.35
N THR A 278 -34.05 -0.31 -1.67
CA THR A 278 -33.01 -1.09 -2.36
C THR A 278 -31.59 -0.66 -1.99
N ALA A 279 -31.34 0.65 -1.85
CA ALA A 279 -30.04 1.18 -1.44
C ALA A 279 -29.79 0.91 0.05
N GLU A 280 -30.80 1.14 0.90
CA GLU A 280 -30.71 0.82 2.32
C GLU A 280 -30.45 -0.66 2.56
N LYS A 281 -31.12 -1.54 1.80
CA LYS A 281 -30.91 -2.99 1.90
C LYS A 281 -29.48 -3.36 1.52
N LYS A 282 -28.97 -2.84 0.40
CA LYS A 282 -27.57 -3.08 -0.03
C LYS A 282 -26.57 -2.65 1.06
N LEU A 283 -26.73 -1.46 1.64
CA LEU A 283 -25.88 -0.99 2.74
C LEU A 283 -26.02 -1.86 3.98
N THR A 284 -27.24 -2.19 4.39
CA THR A 284 -27.51 -3.03 5.57
C THR A 284 -26.86 -4.40 5.42
N ASP A 285 -27.08 -5.08 4.29
CA ASP A 285 -26.49 -6.39 4.00
C ASP A 285 -24.95 -6.34 4.03
N TYR A 286 -24.34 -5.28 3.49
CA TYR A 286 -22.90 -5.08 3.52
C TYR A 286 -22.37 -4.87 4.95
N PHE A 287 -23.04 -4.02 5.73
CA PHE A 287 -22.64 -3.71 7.10
C PHE A 287 -22.78 -4.91 8.03
N GLU A 288 -23.91 -5.62 7.99
CA GLU A 288 -24.11 -6.83 8.78
C GLU A 288 -23.03 -7.88 8.51
N LYS A 289 -22.57 -7.96 7.25
CA LYS A 289 -21.54 -8.93 6.86
C LYS A 289 -20.12 -8.47 7.20
N TYR A 290 -19.76 -7.23 6.90
CA TYR A 290 -18.35 -6.80 6.84
C TYR A 290 -17.95 -5.74 7.87
N SER A 291 -18.89 -5.02 8.49
CA SER A 291 -18.55 -3.95 9.44
C SER A 291 -17.75 -4.35 10.68
N PRO A 292 -17.75 -5.63 11.14
CA PRO A 292 -16.79 -6.06 12.16
C PRO A 292 -15.32 -5.97 11.72
N TYR A 293 -15.04 -5.80 10.42
CA TYR A 293 -13.69 -5.84 9.87
C TYR A 293 -13.07 -4.49 9.51
N PHE A 294 -13.85 -3.44 9.35
CA PHE A 294 -13.36 -2.11 8.98
C PHE A 294 -13.71 -1.06 10.04
N GLN A 295 -12.87 -0.04 10.12
CA GLN A 295 -12.97 1.04 11.11
C GLN A 295 -13.58 2.29 10.46
N TYR A 296 -13.36 2.46 9.15
CA TYR A 296 -13.73 3.65 8.41
C TYR A 296 -14.64 3.32 7.24
N TYR A 297 -15.55 4.23 6.91
CA TYR A 297 -16.37 4.16 5.70
C TYR A 297 -16.35 5.49 4.95
N GLU A 298 -15.85 5.46 3.71
CA GLU A 298 -15.83 6.58 2.78
C GLU A 298 -17.21 6.74 2.13
N VAL A 299 -17.81 7.93 2.26
CA VAL A 299 -19.18 8.19 1.80
C VAL A 299 -19.33 8.01 0.28
N ASP A 300 -18.35 8.48 -0.50
CA ASP A 300 -18.34 8.40 -1.96
C ASP A 300 -16.92 8.66 -2.51
N ASN A 301 -16.68 8.33 -3.77
CA ASN A 301 -15.40 8.55 -4.44
C ASN A 301 -15.54 9.62 -5.52
N GLU A 302 -14.86 10.76 -5.34
CA GLU A 302 -14.76 11.86 -6.31
C GLU A 302 -16.12 12.28 -6.90
N PRO A 303 -17.09 12.66 -6.04
CA PRO A 303 -18.47 12.86 -6.47
C PRO A 303 -18.60 13.93 -7.58
N GLY A 304 -17.77 14.97 -7.59
CA GLY A 304 -17.71 15.96 -8.66
C GLY A 304 -17.27 15.36 -10.00
N LEU A 305 -16.19 14.56 -10.00
CA LEU A 305 -15.66 13.94 -11.23
C LEU A 305 -16.69 13.01 -11.88
N PHE A 306 -17.45 12.27 -11.07
CA PHE A 306 -18.41 11.26 -11.54
C PHE A 306 -19.88 11.72 -11.59
N ASN A 307 -20.12 13.04 -11.53
CA ASN A 307 -21.45 13.63 -11.58
C ASN A 307 -22.43 13.03 -10.52
N ARG A 308 -21.97 12.96 -9.27
CA ARG A 308 -22.75 12.43 -8.14
C ARG A 308 -23.48 13.54 -7.41
N SER A 309 -24.64 13.19 -6.86
CA SER A 309 -25.52 14.11 -6.16
C SER A 309 -25.08 14.33 -4.71
N LYS A 310 -24.98 15.61 -4.31
CA LYS A 310 -24.74 16.01 -2.92
C LYS A 310 -25.82 15.47 -1.98
N ALA A 311 -27.08 15.51 -2.42
CA ALA A 311 -28.20 15.04 -1.62
C ALA A 311 -28.11 13.53 -1.32
N VAL A 312 -27.66 12.73 -2.30
CA VAL A 312 -27.43 11.28 -2.10
C VAL A 312 -26.30 11.05 -1.09
N ASN A 313 -25.21 11.80 -1.20
CA ASN A 313 -24.09 11.73 -0.26
C ASN A 313 -24.54 12.04 1.19
N LEU A 314 -25.35 13.10 1.38
CA LEU A 314 -25.92 13.44 2.69
C LEU A 314 -26.86 12.35 3.22
N ALA A 315 -27.69 11.75 2.37
CA ALA A 315 -28.58 10.65 2.77
C ALA A 315 -27.79 9.39 3.19
N ILE A 316 -26.67 9.10 2.53
CA ILE A 316 -25.75 8.02 2.92
C ILE A 316 -25.11 8.35 4.28
N ALA A 317 -24.59 9.57 4.47
CA ALA A 317 -24.01 9.99 5.74
C ALA A 317 -25.02 9.91 6.90
N ASP A 318 -26.27 10.32 6.67
CA ASP A 318 -27.36 10.20 7.66
C ASP A 318 -27.62 8.73 8.03
N TRP A 319 -27.69 7.86 7.02
CA TRP A 319 -27.86 6.42 7.23
C TRP A 319 -26.68 5.82 8.02
N LEU A 320 -25.44 6.18 7.69
CA LEU A 320 -24.24 5.72 8.38
C LEU A 320 -24.28 6.13 9.87
N ASN A 321 -24.67 7.37 10.16
CA ASN A 321 -24.72 7.87 11.52
C ASN A 321 -25.88 7.31 12.36
N LYS A 322 -27.06 7.08 11.77
CA LYS A 322 -28.23 6.57 12.50
C LYS A 322 -28.28 5.05 12.57
N LYS A 323 -28.12 4.37 11.44
CA LYS A 323 -28.25 2.90 11.34
C LYS A 323 -26.89 2.22 11.31
N GLY A 324 -25.94 2.72 10.51
CA GLY A 324 -24.58 2.17 10.41
C GLY A 324 -23.90 2.05 11.77
N LYS A 325 -23.86 3.13 12.56
CA LYS A 325 -23.28 3.15 13.91
C LYS A 325 -24.06 2.33 14.95
N THR A 326 -25.32 1.97 14.68
CA THR A 326 -26.05 1.00 15.51
C THR A 326 -25.57 -0.43 15.25
N ILE A 327 -25.21 -0.76 14.01
CA ILE A 327 -24.65 -2.06 13.61
C ILE A 327 -23.16 -2.16 14.00
N ALA A 328 -22.40 -1.08 13.78
CA ALA A 328 -20.97 -0.96 14.05
C ALA A 328 -20.66 0.30 14.88
N PRO A 329 -20.78 0.24 16.21
CA PRO A 329 -20.57 1.39 17.09
C PRO A 329 -19.17 2.02 17.02
N HIS A 330 -18.18 1.27 16.55
CA HIS A 330 -16.80 1.73 16.38
C HIS A 330 -16.54 2.51 15.08
N LEU A 331 -17.51 2.52 14.15
CA LEU A 331 -17.34 3.10 12.83
C LEU A 331 -17.06 4.59 12.89
N GLN A 332 -16.07 5.04 12.13
CA GLN A 332 -15.87 6.44 11.79
C GLN A 332 -16.25 6.71 10.34
N THR A 333 -17.10 7.70 10.10
CA THR A 333 -17.50 8.13 8.75
C THR A 333 -16.47 9.08 8.18
N VAL A 334 -16.14 8.90 6.90
CA VAL A 334 -15.13 9.70 6.20
C VAL A 334 -15.83 10.45 5.08
N ALA A 335 -15.59 11.76 4.99
CA ALA A 335 -16.05 12.58 3.88
C ALA A 335 -15.68 11.94 2.53
N PRO A 336 -16.45 12.20 1.46
CA PRO A 336 -16.11 11.72 0.13
C PRO A 336 -14.66 12.01 -0.23
N GLY A 337 -14.05 11.12 -1.01
CA GLY A 337 -12.75 11.33 -1.62
C GLY A 337 -12.79 12.54 -2.54
N TRP A 338 -12.54 13.73 -1.99
CA TRP A 338 -12.71 14.99 -2.71
C TRP A 338 -11.66 15.13 -3.83
N ALA A 339 -12.08 15.37 -5.05
CA ALA A 339 -11.24 15.74 -6.19
C ALA A 339 -11.15 17.26 -6.42
N TYR A 340 -12.03 18.06 -5.78
CA TYR A 340 -12.05 19.53 -5.78
C TYR A 340 -12.06 20.21 -7.17
N TRP A 341 -12.59 19.53 -8.18
CA TRP A 341 -12.63 20.05 -9.55
C TRP A 341 -13.58 21.25 -9.69
N PRO A 342 -13.24 22.24 -10.54
CA PRO A 342 -14.10 23.36 -10.89
C PRO A 342 -15.33 22.91 -11.70
N ASP A 343 -16.18 23.87 -12.06
CA ASP A 343 -17.38 23.59 -12.84
C ASP A 343 -17.04 22.99 -14.22
N TYR A 344 -18.05 22.45 -14.89
CA TYR A 344 -17.85 21.82 -16.19
C TYR A 344 -17.23 22.77 -17.23
N SER A 345 -17.46 24.08 -17.13
CA SER A 345 -16.95 25.06 -18.09
C SER A 345 -15.44 25.32 -18.00
N ASP A 346 -14.84 24.92 -16.88
CA ASP A 346 -13.40 25.01 -16.57
C ASP A 346 -12.64 23.68 -16.83
N ASP A 347 -13.19 22.81 -17.69
CA ASP A 347 -12.55 21.65 -18.35
C ASP A 347 -12.13 20.45 -17.46
N SER A 348 -12.68 20.30 -16.27
CA SER A 348 -12.14 19.34 -15.27
C SER A 348 -12.86 17.99 -15.18
N CYS A 349 -14.12 17.90 -15.60
CA CYS A 349 -14.87 16.64 -15.63
C CYS A 349 -15.16 16.14 -17.05
N GLY A 350 -14.31 16.53 -18.01
CA GLY A 350 -14.46 16.20 -19.44
C GLY A 350 -14.46 14.69 -19.74
N ASN A 351 -14.04 13.85 -18.80
CA ASN A 351 -14.09 12.38 -18.89
C ASN A 351 -15.50 11.80 -18.72
N GLN A 352 -16.48 12.62 -18.32
CA GLN A 352 -17.87 12.19 -18.19
C GLN A 352 -18.49 11.83 -19.56
N LYS A 353 -19.28 10.75 -19.58
CA LYS A 353 -20.03 10.29 -20.75
C LYS A 353 -21.51 10.64 -20.57
N GLY A 354 -22.18 11.10 -21.63
CA GLY A 354 -23.63 11.37 -21.61
C GLY A 354 -24.02 12.73 -22.20
N THR A 355 -25.31 13.05 -22.14
CA THR A 355 -25.87 14.32 -22.65
C THR A 355 -25.89 15.43 -21.59
N VAL A 356 -25.83 15.08 -20.31
CA VAL A 356 -25.69 16.03 -19.19
C VAL A 356 -24.20 16.16 -18.88
N ARG A 357 -23.75 17.39 -18.70
CA ARG A 357 -22.34 17.77 -18.55
C ARG A 357 -22.21 18.66 -17.31
N GLN A 358 -21.85 18.07 -16.17
CA GLN A 358 -21.83 18.71 -14.86
C GLN A 358 -20.80 18.04 -13.94
N CYS A 359 -20.03 18.81 -13.20
CA CYS A 359 -19.11 18.35 -12.16
C CYS A 359 -19.83 18.15 -10.82
N GLY A 360 -20.78 17.20 -10.79
CA GLY A 360 -21.63 16.92 -9.63
C GLY A 360 -23.03 17.52 -9.75
N ASP A 361 -23.90 17.15 -8.82
CA ASP A 361 -25.26 17.69 -8.71
C ASP A 361 -25.49 18.31 -7.32
N PRO A 362 -25.55 19.65 -7.19
CA PRO A 362 -25.45 20.66 -8.27
C PRO A 362 -24.03 20.84 -8.83
N ASP A 363 -23.89 21.33 -10.06
CA ASP A 363 -22.58 21.48 -10.72
C ASP A 363 -21.58 22.30 -9.88
N GLY A 364 -20.37 21.76 -9.68
CA GLY A 364 -19.28 22.41 -8.96
C GLY A 364 -19.46 22.47 -7.44
N TRP A 365 -20.46 21.78 -6.86
CA TRP A 365 -20.71 21.80 -5.42
C TRP A 365 -19.50 21.38 -4.59
N GLU A 366 -18.71 20.45 -5.11
CA GLU A 366 -17.53 19.94 -4.43
C GLU A 366 -16.40 20.98 -4.32
N ARG A 367 -16.37 22.01 -5.17
CA ARG A 367 -15.39 23.11 -5.09
C ARG A 367 -15.80 24.20 -4.09
N ASP A 368 -17.10 24.34 -3.83
CA ASP A 368 -17.62 25.32 -2.89
C ASP A 368 -17.42 24.82 -1.45
N PRO A 369 -16.56 25.46 -0.64
CA PRO A 369 -16.32 25.03 0.73
C PRO A 369 -17.58 24.99 1.57
N LYS A 370 -18.55 25.90 1.34
CA LYS A 370 -19.80 25.93 2.11
C LYS A 370 -20.70 24.74 1.80
N GLN A 371 -20.66 24.24 0.56
CA GLN A 371 -21.44 23.07 0.17
C GLN A 371 -20.79 21.78 0.65
N ARG A 372 -19.44 21.71 0.67
CA ARG A 372 -18.73 20.61 1.33
C ARG A 372 -19.00 20.60 2.84
N ASP A 373 -19.09 21.77 3.47
CA ASP A 373 -19.27 21.91 4.92
C ASP A 373 -20.48 21.14 5.43
N GLU A 374 -21.57 21.07 4.66
CA GLU A 374 -22.76 20.26 4.99
C GLU A 374 -22.43 18.77 5.20
N LEU A 375 -21.49 18.21 4.43
CA LEU A 375 -21.00 16.84 4.60
C LEU A 375 -19.90 16.74 5.65
N GLU A 376 -19.07 17.77 5.77
CA GLU A 376 -18.02 17.83 6.79
C GLU A 376 -18.62 17.91 8.21
N GLU A 377 -19.75 18.58 8.41
CA GLU A 377 -20.44 18.66 9.72
C GLU A 377 -20.99 17.31 10.18
N VAL A 378 -21.31 16.41 9.25
CA VAL A 378 -21.95 15.10 9.56
C VAL A 378 -21.00 13.91 9.42
N THR A 379 -19.76 14.12 9.01
CA THR A 379 -18.74 13.06 8.93
C THR A 379 -17.72 13.19 10.06
N ASP A 380 -17.16 12.09 10.53
CA ASP A 380 -16.18 12.11 11.62
C ASP A 380 -14.79 12.57 11.13
N LEU A 381 -14.41 12.24 9.88
CA LEU A 381 -13.15 12.61 9.24
C LEU A 381 -13.38 13.37 7.94
N THR A 382 -12.47 14.29 7.62
CA THR A 382 -12.35 14.88 6.29
C THR A 382 -11.46 14.01 5.39
N ASN A 383 -11.40 14.35 4.11
CA ASN A 383 -10.70 13.61 3.07
C ASN A 383 -10.14 14.60 2.02
N GLY A 384 -9.52 14.10 0.96
CA GLY A 384 -9.07 14.89 -0.18
C GLY A 384 -8.03 14.16 -1.04
N HIS A 385 -8.46 13.69 -2.20
CA HIS A 385 -7.58 13.00 -3.15
C HIS A 385 -6.48 13.91 -3.67
N SER A 386 -5.28 13.36 -3.81
CA SER A 386 -4.09 14.15 -4.09
C SER A 386 -3.12 13.45 -5.03
N TYR A 387 -2.76 14.09 -6.13
CA TYR A 387 -1.82 13.55 -7.10
C TYR A 387 -0.74 14.53 -7.52
N GLY A 388 0.52 14.11 -7.40
CA GLY A 388 1.66 14.98 -7.66
C GLY A 388 1.63 16.22 -6.76
N GLU A 389 1.57 17.40 -7.37
CA GLU A 389 1.50 18.67 -6.62
C GLU A 389 0.07 19.11 -6.31
N SER A 390 -0.96 18.31 -6.65
CA SER A 390 -2.34 18.80 -6.55
C SER A 390 -2.70 19.22 -5.14
N TYR A 391 -2.16 18.60 -4.08
CA TYR A 391 -2.45 18.95 -2.68
C TYR A 391 -2.28 20.45 -2.34
N ILE A 392 -1.36 21.18 -2.99
CA ILE A 392 -1.07 22.60 -2.74
C ILE A 392 -1.59 23.56 -3.81
N PHE A 393 -2.39 23.09 -4.77
CA PHE A 393 -2.96 23.99 -5.77
C PHE A 393 -3.89 25.01 -5.12
N SER A 394 -3.63 26.30 -5.37
CA SER A 394 -4.43 27.42 -4.83
C SER A 394 -5.94 27.26 -5.05
N ASN A 395 -6.34 26.59 -6.14
CA ASN A 395 -7.68 26.09 -6.36
C ASN A 395 -7.61 24.59 -6.64
N GLY A 396 -8.41 23.81 -5.92
CA GLY A 396 -8.52 22.38 -6.15
C GLY A 396 -7.48 21.52 -5.42
N GLY A 397 -6.62 22.12 -4.60
CA GLY A 397 -5.66 21.36 -3.81
C GLY A 397 -6.20 20.89 -2.49
N SER A 398 -6.08 19.59 -2.21
CA SER A 398 -6.65 18.95 -1.02
C SER A 398 -6.25 19.61 0.29
N PHE A 399 -4.99 20.00 0.45
CA PHE A 399 -4.52 20.66 1.66
C PHE A 399 -5.07 22.08 1.76
N THR A 400 -4.96 22.87 0.69
CA THR A 400 -5.42 24.26 0.64
C THR A 400 -6.94 24.41 0.69
N GLU A 401 -7.70 23.49 0.09
CA GLU A 401 -9.16 23.49 0.08
C GLU A 401 -9.73 23.05 1.44
N ASN A 402 -9.06 22.14 2.16
CA ASN A 402 -9.42 21.83 3.53
C ASN A 402 -9.18 23.02 4.46
N LEU A 403 -8.04 23.72 4.35
CA LEU A 403 -7.81 24.96 5.10
C LEU A 403 -8.88 26.01 4.81
N LYS A 404 -9.31 26.12 3.55
CA LYS A 404 -10.37 27.03 3.15
C LYS A 404 -11.74 26.62 3.70
N THR A 405 -12.05 25.33 3.77
CA THR A 405 -13.27 24.82 4.42
C THR A 405 -13.28 25.13 5.92
N PHE A 406 -12.18 24.84 6.63
CA PHE A 406 -12.12 24.97 8.09
C PHE A 406 -11.65 26.34 8.60
N GLY A 407 -11.35 27.28 7.71
CA GLY A 407 -10.92 28.63 8.09
C GLY A 407 -9.45 28.74 8.55
N GLY A 408 -8.61 27.78 8.18
CA GLY A 408 -7.21 27.67 8.58
C GLY A 408 -6.98 26.60 9.65
N ALA A 409 -5.78 26.60 10.22
CA ALA A 409 -5.33 25.63 11.21
C ALA A 409 -4.47 26.31 12.27
N ALA A 410 -4.87 26.17 13.54
CA ALA A 410 -4.13 26.71 14.69
C ALA A 410 -3.12 25.72 15.28
N ASP A 411 -3.43 24.42 15.21
CA ASP A 411 -2.50 23.33 15.51
C ASP A 411 -2.95 22.06 14.77
N GLY A 412 -2.48 21.87 13.54
CA GLY A 412 -3.01 20.87 12.63
C GLY A 412 -4.39 21.23 12.07
N LEU A 413 -4.91 20.39 11.17
CA LEU A 413 -6.24 20.59 10.61
C LEU A 413 -7.32 20.49 11.71
N GLY A 414 -8.37 21.32 11.60
CA GLY A 414 -9.46 21.36 12.57
C GLY A 414 -10.29 20.07 12.64
N LYS A 415 -10.11 19.16 11.69
CA LYS A 415 -10.74 17.85 11.60
C LYS A 415 -9.72 16.82 11.11
N LYS A 416 -9.75 15.60 11.66
CA LYS A 416 -8.88 14.50 11.25
C LYS A 416 -9.04 14.22 9.77
N MET A 417 -7.93 14.03 9.06
CA MET A 417 -7.92 13.79 7.64
C MET A 417 -7.44 12.37 7.31
N LEU A 418 -8.32 11.62 6.65
CA LEU A 418 -7.97 10.38 5.96
C LEU A 418 -8.01 10.63 4.46
N THR A 419 -6.84 10.77 3.84
CA THR A 419 -6.72 10.85 2.38
C THR A 419 -6.85 9.45 1.79
N THR A 420 -8.00 9.13 1.22
CA THR A 420 -8.28 7.77 0.71
C THR A 420 -7.54 7.45 -0.59
N GLU A 421 -7.04 8.46 -1.31
CA GLU A 421 -6.15 8.28 -2.45
C GLU A 421 -5.07 9.37 -2.51
N PHE A 422 -3.80 8.96 -2.47
CA PHE A 422 -2.67 9.80 -2.85
C PHE A 422 -1.74 9.09 -3.87
N GLY A 423 -0.91 9.86 -4.57
CA GLY A 423 0.22 9.31 -5.31
C GLY A 423 0.68 10.16 -6.48
N THR A 424 1.27 9.51 -7.48
CA THR A 424 1.69 10.18 -8.72
C THR A 424 1.30 9.35 -9.93
N SER A 425 0.89 10.02 -10.99
CA SER A 425 0.82 9.39 -12.31
C SER A 425 2.24 9.27 -12.89
N ASP A 426 2.41 8.46 -13.92
CA ASP A 426 3.69 8.32 -14.64
C ASP A 426 4.11 9.59 -15.40
N SER A 427 3.21 10.58 -15.50
CA SER A 427 3.50 11.87 -16.13
C SER A 427 3.92 12.97 -15.15
N HIS A 428 3.72 12.76 -13.85
CA HIS A 428 4.08 13.76 -12.85
C HIS A 428 5.60 13.85 -12.67
N VAL A 429 6.08 15.08 -12.52
CA VAL A 429 7.50 15.41 -12.29
C VAL A 429 7.59 16.55 -11.29
N ASP A 430 8.62 16.54 -10.46
CA ASP A 430 8.84 17.55 -9.41
C ASP A 430 9.16 18.91 -10.02
N ALA A 431 8.81 20.01 -9.35
CA ALA A 431 9.08 21.35 -9.87
C ALA A 431 10.59 21.57 -10.12
N TYR A 432 10.93 22.15 -11.27
CA TYR A 432 12.31 22.35 -11.71
C TYR A 432 13.15 23.19 -10.74
N GLN A 433 12.49 24.05 -9.96
CA GLN A 433 13.13 24.99 -9.05
C GLN A 433 13.83 24.32 -7.87
N TYR A 434 13.46 23.08 -7.52
CA TYR A 434 14.11 22.29 -6.47
C TYR A 434 15.34 21.52 -6.98
N GLY A 435 15.58 21.54 -8.30
CA GLY A 435 16.77 20.98 -8.92
C GLY A 435 16.95 19.47 -8.68
N ALA A 436 15.85 18.72 -8.65
CA ALA A 436 15.88 17.28 -8.42
C ALA A 436 16.55 16.51 -9.57
N SER A 437 17.47 15.58 -9.24
CA SER A 437 18.15 14.70 -10.19
C SER A 437 17.21 13.63 -10.79
N GLU A 438 16.26 13.16 -9.99
CA GLU A 438 15.29 12.12 -10.32
C GLU A 438 13.87 12.68 -10.16
N ARG A 439 13.40 13.45 -11.13
CA ARG A 439 12.18 14.27 -10.97
C ARG A 439 10.89 13.46 -10.82
N THR A 440 10.82 12.22 -11.31
CA THR A 440 9.61 11.39 -11.13
C THR A 440 9.58 10.75 -9.75
N ALA A 441 10.74 10.36 -9.22
CA ALA A 441 10.91 9.92 -7.84
C ALA A 441 10.66 11.07 -6.85
N ALA A 442 11.25 12.24 -7.09
CA ALA A 442 11.17 13.39 -6.21
C ALA A 442 9.75 13.91 -5.97
N VAL A 443 8.87 13.88 -6.98
CA VAL A 443 7.48 14.32 -6.79
C VAL A 443 6.67 13.33 -5.96
N PHE A 444 6.96 12.02 -6.05
CA PHE A 444 6.31 11.01 -5.22
C PHE A 444 6.80 11.08 -3.77
N ASP A 445 8.09 11.31 -3.56
CA ASP A 445 8.66 11.59 -2.24
C ASP A 445 8.06 12.86 -1.61
N ARG A 446 7.97 13.96 -2.37
CA ARG A 446 7.44 15.23 -1.87
C ARG A 446 5.98 15.15 -1.47
N ILE A 447 5.11 14.52 -2.28
CA ILE A 447 3.70 14.37 -1.92
C ILE A 447 3.54 13.50 -0.67
N MET A 448 4.31 12.41 -0.53
CA MET A 448 4.22 11.55 0.65
C MET A 448 4.71 12.28 1.91
N ARG A 449 5.83 13.00 1.83
CA ARG A 449 6.31 13.86 2.93
C ARG A 449 5.31 14.95 3.30
N ALA A 450 4.61 15.52 2.32
CA ALA A 450 3.53 16.48 2.59
C ALA A 450 2.44 15.85 3.47
N HIS A 451 1.95 14.67 3.08
CA HIS A 451 0.88 13.98 3.81
C HIS A 451 1.35 13.53 5.21
N ILE A 452 2.61 13.12 5.37
CA ILE A 452 3.21 12.90 6.69
C ILE A 452 3.16 14.18 7.55
N GLY A 453 3.36 15.33 6.91
CA GLY A 453 3.40 16.63 7.57
C GLY A 453 2.03 17.16 8.03
N TYR A 454 0.93 16.90 7.31
CA TYR A 454 -0.38 17.50 7.64
C TYR A 454 -1.55 16.53 7.83
N ALA A 455 -1.52 15.31 7.27
CA ALA A 455 -2.62 14.37 7.37
C ALA A 455 -2.42 13.38 8.52
N ASP A 456 -3.52 12.84 9.05
CA ASP A 456 -3.48 11.77 10.05
C ASP A 456 -3.29 10.40 9.39
N MET A 457 -3.94 10.22 8.25
CA MET A 457 -3.97 8.95 7.54
C MET A 457 -4.01 9.20 6.03
N PHE A 458 -3.31 8.38 5.25
CA PHE A 458 -3.30 8.53 3.79
C PHE A 458 -3.01 7.20 3.10
N VAL A 459 -3.72 6.89 2.02
CA VAL A 459 -3.63 5.60 1.33
C VAL A 459 -3.22 5.80 -0.12
N GLN A 460 -2.17 5.12 -0.57
CA GLN A 460 -1.73 5.18 -1.95
C GLN A 460 -2.82 4.59 -2.86
N HIS A 461 -3.07 5.23 -4.00
CA HIS A 461 -4.16 4.92 -4.92
C HIS A 461 -4.39 3.41 -5.12
N ALA A 462 -3.39 2.68 -5.63
CA ALA A 462 -3.42 1.24 -5.74
C ALA A 462 -2.06 0.65 -6.14
N ALA A 463 -1.78 -0.54 -5.61
CA ALA A 463 -0.54 -1.28 -5.80
C ALA A 463 -0.35 -1.76 -7.25
N PHE A 464 -1.46 -2.12 -7.91
CA PHE A 464 -1.52 -2.67 -9.27
C PHE A 464 -2.46 -1.83 -10.16
N PHE A 465 -2.04 -0.63 -10.52
CA PHE A 465 -2.89 0.29 -11.28
C PHE A 465 -2.13 1.02 -12.38
N LYS A 466 -2.62 0.91 -13.61
CA LYS A 466 -1.98 1.53 -14.77
C LYS A 466 -1.77 3.03 -14.56
N ASN A 467 -0.55 3.50 -14.83
CA ASN A 467 -0.06 4.87 -14.63
C ASN A 467 0.19 5.31 -13.18
N PHE A 468 -0.31 4.59 -12.16
CA PHE A 468 -0.16 4.96 -10.74
C PHE A 468 0.50 3.85 -9.90
N SER A 469 0.94 2.78 -10.56
CA SER A 469 1.30 1.51 -9.93
C SER A 469 2.55 1.62 -9.05
N LEU A 470 2.56 0.80 -8.00
CA LEU A 470 3.75 0.46 -7.23
C LEU A 470 4.48 -0.74 -7.85
N PHE A 471 3.73 -1.74 -8.31
CA PHE A 471 4.25 -2.99 -8.89
C PHE A 471 3.86 -3.15 -10.35
N LYS A 472 4.55 -4.01 -11.09
CA LYS A 472 4.18 -4.31 -12.48
C LYS A 472 2.73 -4.80 -12.54
N TYR A 473 2.04 -4.41 -13.60
CA TYR A 473 0.62 -4.67 -13.82
C TYR A 473 0.40 -5.21 -15.24
N GLY A 474 -0.85 -5.55 -15.58
CA GLY A 474 -1.22 -6.06 -16.91
C GLY A 474 -1.39 -7.58 -16.97
N PHE A 475 -1.41 -8.24 -15.82
CA PHE A 475 -1.71 -9.67 -15.66
C PHE A 475 -2.88 -9.88 -14.69
N ASN A 476 -3.44 -11.09 -14.68
CA ASN A 476 -4.42 -11.52 -13.69
C ASN A 476 -3.70 -11.96 -12.41
N LEU A 477 -4.07 -11.39 -11.25
CA LEU A 477 -3.47 -11.78 -9.97
C LEU A 477 -3.79 -13.23 -9.57
N GLU A 478 -4.90 -13.82 -10.04
CA GLU A 478 -5.23 -15.23 -9.73
C GLU A 478 -4.24 -16.22 -10.37
N ASP A 479 -3.62 -15.81 -11.48
CA ASP A 479 -2.67 -16.61 -12.26
C ASP A 479 -1.20 -16.23 -11.99
N HIS A 480 -0.98 -15.14 -11.27
CA HIS A 480 0.35 -14.63 -10.95
C HIS A 480 0.84 -15.18 -9.60
N ASP A 481 2.14 -15.51 -9.54
CA ASP A 481 2.77 -15.98 -8.31
C ASP A 481 3.22 -14.78 -7.46
N PRO A 482 2.68 -14.57 -6.24
CA PRO A 482 3.00 -13.40 -5.44
C PRO A 482 4.51 -13.20 -5.18
N VAL A 483 5.32 -14.26 -5.08
CA VAL A 483 6.77 -14.11 -4.87
C VAL A 483 7.51 -13.56 -6.09
N LYS A 484 6.91 -13.66 -7.28
CA LYS A 484 7.44 -13.10 -8.54
C LYS A 484 6.97 -11.67 -8.79
N THR A 485 6.25 -11.06 -7.84
CA THR A 485 5.82 -9.66 -7.96
C THR A 485 7.05 -8.77 -8.12
N GLU A 486 7.03 -7.94 -9.16
CA GLU A 486 8.14 -7.04 -9.51
C GLU A 486 7.76 -5.59 -9.29
N ILE A 487 8.74 -4.77 -8.88
CA ILE A 487 8.60 -3.32 -8.79
C ILE A 487 8.33 -2.71 -10.17
N TYR A 488 7.47 -1.70 -10.22
CA TYR A 488 7.29 -0.85 -11.39
C TYR A 488 8.12 0.43 -11.26
N TYR A 489 9.05 0.64 -12.18
CA TYR A 489 9.84 1.87 -12.30
C TYR A 489 9.16 2.83 -13.27
N THR A 490 8.73 4.00 -12.78
CA THR A 490 8.17 5.07 -13.62
C THR A 490 9.16 5.53 -14.68
N LYS A 491 10.44 5.60 -14.32
CA LYS A 491 11.52 5.96 -15.24
C LYS A 491 12.77 5.15 -14.93
N LYS A 492 13.42 4.67 -15.98
CA LYS A 492 14.65 3.88 -15.88
C LYS A 492 15.76 4.70 -15.20
N GLY A 493 16.36 4.12 -14.16
CA GLY A 493 17.48 4.73 -13.43
C GLY A 493 17.07 5.79 -12.41
N GLU A 494 15.77 5.96 -12.15
CA GLU A 494 15.26 6.68 -10.98
C GLU A 494 14.76 5.67 -9.94
N ASP A 495 14.69 6.10 -8.69
CA ASP A 495 14.18 5.30 -7.59
C ASP A 495 12.68 4.99 -7.78
N SER A 496 12.25 3.84 -7.24
CA SER A 496 10.88 3.38 -7.40
C SER A 496 9.93 3.97 -6.34
N ARG A 497 8.64 4.03 -6.66
CA ARG A 497 7.61 4.39 -5.67
C ARG A 497 7.61 3.43 -4.47
N VAL A 498 7.91 2.14 -4.70
CA VAL A 498 8.03 1.12 -3.64
C VAL A 498 9.20 1.45 -2.69
N SER A 499 10.36 1.79 -3.24
CA SER A 499 11.54 2.17 -2.44
C SER A 499 11.27 3.40 -1.59
N ILE A 500 10.64 4.43 -2.19
CA ILE A 500 10.30 5.68 -1.49
C ILE A 500 9.28 5.41 -0.40
N MET A 501 8.19 4.71 -0.73
CA MET A 501 7.13 4.38 0.22
C MET A 501 7.70 3.56 1.36
N ARG A 502 8.49 2.52 1.09
CA ARG A 502 9.17 1.73 2.12
C ARG A 502 10.11 2.58 2.99
N ARG A 503 10.91 3.46 2.41
CA ARG A 503 11.81 4.36 3.17
C ARG A 503 11.04 5.21 4.18
N LEU A 504 9.93 5.79 3.74
CA LEU A 504 9.10 6.66 4.56
C LEU A 504 8.19 5.88 5.51
N ASP A 505 7.65 4.72 5.13
CA ASP A 505 6.83 3.86 5.99
C ASP A 505 7.63 3.31 7.18
N LEU A 506 8.85 2.83 6.92
CA LEU A 506 9.75 2.34 7.96
C LEU A 506 10.23 3.46 8.89
N ALA A 507 10.31 4.68 8.37
CA ALA A 507 10.61 5.84 9.18
C ALA A 507 9.38 6.22 10.02
N TYR A 508 8.21 6.47 9.41
CA TYR A 508 7.06 7.19 9.98
C TYR A 508 5.86 6.34 10.38
N ALA A 509 5.60 5.24 9.68
CA ALA A 509 4.40 4.42 9.82
C ALA A 509 4.68 3.04 10.44
N THR A 510 5.62 2.96 11.41
CA THR A 510 5.94 1.71 12.13
C THR A 510 5.69 1.86 13.63
N HIS A 511 4.48 1.52 14.06
CA HIS A 511 4.00 1.80 15.41
C HIS A 511 4.22 0.66 16.42
N GLY A 512 4.35 1.04 17.69
CA GLY A 512 4.56 0.15 18.83
C GLY A 512 5.44 0.79 19.90
N ALA A 513 5.49 0.18 21.09
CA ALA A 513 6.32 0.70 22.18
C ALA A 513 7.80 0.72 21.75
N PRO A 514 8.52 1.84 21.91
CA PRO A 514 9.92 1.93 21.51
C PRO A 514 10.79 1.02 22.36
N LEU A 515 11.68 0.28 21.69
CA LEU A 515 12.68 -0.57 22.32
C LEU A 515 13.96 0.22 22.58
N SER A 516 14.55 0.02 23.76
CA SER A 516 15.90 0.52 24.06
C SER A 516 16.92 -0.08 23.09
N TYR A 517 17.80 0.74 22.54
CA TYR A 517 18.88 0.31 21.66
C TYR A 517 20.16 1.13 21.83
N GLU A 518 21.29 0.54 21.47
CA GLU A 518 22.60 1.18 21.47
C GLU A 518 23.27 1.01 20.10
N ILE A 519 23.45 2.11 19.37
CA ILE A 519 24.33 2.13 18.19
C ILE A 519 25.76 2.02 18.71
N THR A 520 26.51 1.02 18.25
CA THR A 520 27.87 0.71 18.73
C THR A 520 28.95 1.36 17.88
N ASN A 521 28.65 1.70 16.62
CA ASN A 521 29.54 2.40 15.71
C ASN A 521 29.18 3.90 15.57
N LYS A 522 28.82 4.56 16.68
CA LYS A 522 28.30 5.96 16.69
C LYS A 522 29.18 6.94 15.93
N ASP A 523 30.50 6.85 16.07
CA ASP A 523 31.44 7.77 15.42
C ASP A 523 31.36 7.72 13.89
N ALA A 524 31.07 6.55 13.31
CA ALA A 524 30.92 6.38 11.86
C ALA A 524 29.61 7.00 11.35
N LEU A 525 28.59 7.10 12.22
CA LEU A 525 27.27 7.63 11.91
C LEU A 525 27.05 9.05 12.46
N ALA A 526 28.09 9.70 12.99
CA ALA A 526 27.98 11.03 13.56
C ALA A 526 27.55 12.04 12.47
N ASP A 527 26.47 12.77 12.75
CA ASP A 527 25.84 13.77 11.89
C ASP A 527 25.27 13.26 10.55
N LYS A 528 25.17 11.93 10.44
CA LYS A 528 24.58 11.23 9.29
C LYS A 528 23.08 11.05 9.44
N LEU A 529 22.35 11.18 8.34
CA LEU A 529 20.91 10.99 8.24
C LEU A 529 20.56 9.49 8.19
N VAL A 530 21.00 8.73 9.18
CA VAL A 530 20.73 7.29 9.31
C VAL A 530 19.87 7.04 10.53
N TYR A 531 18.73 6.40 10.30
CA TYR A 531 17.70 6.24 11.32
C TYR A 531 17.54 4.77 11.71
N VAL A 532 17.34 4.53 13.01
CA VAL A 532 17.01 3.22 13.58
C VAL A 532 15.72 3.36 14.37
N ARG A 533 14.73 2.53 14.03
CA ARG A 533 13.43 2.46 14.72
C ARG A 533 13.14 1.03 15.11
N ALA A 534 13.14 0.75 16.40
CA ALA A 534 12.86 -0.58 16.94
C ALA A 534 11.64 -0.50 17.85
N VAL A 535 10.59 -1.26 17.55
CA VAL A 535 9.32 -1.23 18.29
C VAL A 535 8.82 -2.63 18.64
N ASP A 536 8.13 -2.72 19.78
CA ASP A 536 7.33 -3.87 20.19
C ASP A 536 5.85 -3.59 19.91
N THR A 537 5.24 -4.36 19.01
CA THR A 537 3.85 -4.16 18.60
C THR A 537 2.86 -4.81 19.57
N SER A 538 3.33 -5.61 20.54
CA SER A 538 2.46 -6.28 21.52
C SER A 538 1.77 -5.34 22.51
N THR A 539 2.21 -4.08 22.54
CA THR A 539 1.62 -3.02 23.37
C THR A 539 0.58 -2.19 22.62
N LEU A 540 0.38 -2.44 21.31
CA LEU A 540 -0.66 -1.75 20.56
C LEU A 540 -2.04 -2.17 21.09
N GLU A 541 -2.92 -1.19 21.22
CA GLU A 541 -4.31 -1.45 21.60
C GLU A 541 -5.00 -2.29 20.50
N PRO A 542 -5.92 -3.21 20.86
CA PRO A 542 -6.68 -3.95 19.87
C PRO A 542 -7.44 -3.03 18.92
N LEU A 543 -7.37 -3.30 17.61
CA LEU A 543 -8.07 -2.49 16.61
C LEU A 543 -9.60 -2.56 16.82
N ALA A 544 -10.25 -1.41 16.74
CA ALA A 544 -11.70 -1.32 16.93
C ALA A 544 -12.45 -2.16 15.88
N GLY A 545 -13.55 -2.81 16.29
CA GLY A 545 -14.29 -3.75 15.43
C GLY A 545 -13.63 -5.13 15.33
N THR A 546 -12.46 -5.22 14.72
CA THR A 546 -11.79 -6.51 14.44
C THR A 546 -11.26 -7.20 15.68
N GLY A 547 -10.87 -6.42 16.70
CA GLY A 547 -10.09 -6.87 17.84
C GLY A 547 -8.71 -7.40 17.46
N ALA A 548 -8.18 -7.00 16.29
CA ALA A 548 -6.86 -7.42 15.84
C ALA A 548 -5.78 -6.95 16.82
N THR A 549 -4.80 -7.81 17.08
CA THR A 549 -3.61 -7.49 17.86
C THR A 549 -2.36 -7.95 17.11
N SER A 550 -1.21 -7.49 17.55
CA SER A 550 0.09 -7.83 17.00
C SER A 550 1.03 -8.28 18.12
N ASN A 551 2.03 -9.09 17.81
CA ASN A 551 3.03 -9.59 18.78
C ASN A 551 4.44 -9.62 18.17
N LYS A 552 4.72 -8.69 17.26
CA LYS A 552 5.96 -8.62 16.51
C LYS A 552 6.93 -7.63 17.14
N VAL A 553 8.20 -7.87 16.91
CA VAL A 553 9.27 -6.89 17.09
C VAL A 553 9.69 -6.43 15.70
N LEU A 554 9.50 -5.15 15.41
CA LEU A 554 9.88 -4.53 14.15
C LEU A 554 11.18 -3.75 14.37
N VAL A 555 12.23 -4.07 13.60
CA VAL A 555 13.52 -3.35 13.67
C VAL A 555 13.85 -2.80 12.29
N ASN A 556 13.75 -1.49 12.16
CA ASN A 556 13.91 -0.75 10.93
C ASN A 556 15.23 0.01 10.90
N PHE A 557 15.81 0.08 9.71
CA PHE A 557 17.01 0.82 9.37
C PHE A 557 16.73 1.62 8.12
N VAL A 558 17.02 2.91 8.13
CA VAL A 558 16.77 3.79 6.98
C VAL A 558 17.99 4.66 6.74
N ASN A 559 18.48 4.69 5.49
CA ASN A 559 19.57 5.56 5.07
C ASN A 559 19.05 6.69 4.18
N PHE A 560 19.02 7.91 4.70
CA PHE A 560 18.66 9.11 3.93
C PHE A 560 19.88 9.80 3.31
N GLU A 561 21.08 9.26 3.46
CA GLU A 561 22.29 9.80 2.82
C GLU A 561 22.38 9.38 1.35
N GLU A 562 23.13 10.16 0.57
CA GLU A 562 23.51 9.85 -0.82
C GLU A 562 24.65 8.82 -0.92
N THR A 563 25.14 8.32 0.21
CA THR A 563 26.26 7.37 0.28
C THR A 563 25.89 6.15 1.11
N PRO A 564 26.46 4.96 0.83
CA PRO A 564 26.23 3.79 1.65
C PRO A 564 26.64 4.01 3.11
N GLN A 565 25.84 3.49 4.04
CA GLN A 565 26.09 3.60 5.48
C GLN A 565 26.00 2.22 6.15
N THR A 566 26.87 1.95 7.12
CA THR A 566 26.82 0.73 7.93
C THR A 566 26.33 1.06 9.33
N VAL A 567 25.32 0.34 9.81
CA VAL A 567 24.74 0.48 11.16
C VAL A 567 25.00 -0.80 11.94
N THR A 568 25.68 -0.66 13.09
CA THR A 568 25.84 -1.75 14.06
C THR A 568 25.12 -1.38 15.35
N VAL A 569 23.99 -2.02 15.64
CA VAL A 569 23.12 -1.69 16.78
C VAL A 569 22.81 -2.92 17.63
N LYS A 570 22.78 -2.72 18.95
CA LYS A 570 22.26 -3.69 19.92
C LYS A 570 20.88 -3.25 20.38
N VAL A 571 19.86 -4.05 20.09
CA VAL A 571 18.48 -3.79 20.50
C VAL A 571 18.15 -4.69 21.68
N LYS A 572 17.58 -4.14 22.75
CA LYS A 572 17.08 -4.91 23.89
C LYS A 572 15.74 -5.55 23.52
N MET A 573 15.70 -6.87 23.49
CA MET A 573 14.49 -7.61 23.12
C MET A 573 13.51 -7.72 24.29
N PRO A 574 12.19 -7.80 24.04
CA PRO A 574 11.17 -7.97 25.08
C PRO A 574 11.36 -9.22 25.95
N LYS A 575 11.83 -10.32 25.35
CA LYS A 575 12.03 -11.62 26.02
C LYS A 575 13.45 -12.13 25.80
N LYS A 576 14.00 -12.84 26.80
CA LYS A 576 15.25 -13.60 26.66
C LYS A 576 14.95 -14.96 26.04
N THR A 577 15.01 -15.06 24.73
CA THR A 577 14.65 -16.26 23.98
C THR A 577 15.32 -16.26 22.61
N VAL A 578 15.05 -17.30 21.81
CA VAL A 578 15.41 -17.33 20.39
C VAL A 578 14.31 -16.64 19.61
N TYR A 579 14.70 -15.72 18.73
CA TYR A 579 13.83 -15.04 17.79
C TYR A 579 14.07 -15.56 16.37
N GLU A 580 13.02 -15.51 15.57
CA GLU A 580 13.08 -15.72 14.13
C GLU A 580 12.02 -14.87 13.41
N GLY A 581 12.09 -14.85 12.09
CA GLY A 581 11.16 -14.11 11.26
C GLY A 581 11.77 -13.67 9.95
N GLU A 582 11.29 -12.56 9.41
CA GLU A 582 11.60 -12.10 8.06
C GLU A 582 12.52 -10.88 8.08
N ARG A 583 13.40 -10.76 7.08
CA ARG A 583 14.16 -9.55 6.77
C ARG A 583 13.82 -9.12 5.36
N PHE A 584 13.37 -7.88 5.23
CA PHE A 584 13.14 -7.20 3.95
C PHE A 584 14.18 -6.10 3.73
N GLY A 585 14.78 -6.04 2.54
CA GLY A 585 15.71 -4.98 2.10
C GLY A 585 15.51 -4.67 0.61
N ASN A 586 16.56 -4.21 -0.07
CA ASN A 586 16.51 -3.97 -1.52
C ASN A 586 16.29 -5.26 -2.33
N GLY A 587 15.47 -5.15 -3.37
CA GLY A 587 15.23 -6.18 -4.38
C GLY A 587 14.20 -5.71 -5.41
N ASP A 588 14.36 -6.06 -6.68
CA ASP A 588 13.41 -5.69 -7.74
C ASP A 588 12.18 -6.61 -7.75
N THR A 589 12.31 -7.77 -7.13
CA THR A 589 11.23 -8.73 -6.89
C THR A 589 11.04 -8.99 -5.40
N TYR A 590 9.85 -9.47 -5.01
CA TYR A 590 9.58 -9.82 -3.61
C TYR A 590 10.59 -10.85 -3.10
N GLU A 591 10.88 -11.87 -3.91
CA GLU A 591 11.83 -12.94 -3.56
C GLU A 591 13.26 -12.43 -3.35
N GLU A 592 13.70 -11.43 -4.13
CA GLU A 592 15.02 -10.80 -3.95
C GLU A 592 15.07 -9.90 -2.72
N ALA A 593 13.97 -9.18 -2.45
CA ALA A 593 13.89 -8.26 -1.32
C ALA A 593 13.80 -8.97 0.04
N ARG A 594 13.34 -10.22 0.06
CA ARG A 594 12.97 -10.96 1.28
C ARG A 594 13.94 -12.10 1.59
N SER A 595 14.28 -12.23 2.88
CA SER A 595 15.00 -13.39 3.43
C SER A 595 14.41 -13.80 4.78
N TYR A 596 14.65 -15.05 5.21
CA TYR A 596 14.23 -15.55 6.52
C TYR A 596 15.43 -15.66 7.46
N VAL A 597 15.25 -15.24 8.71
CA VAL A 597 16.26 -15.30 9.77
C VAL A 597 15.77 -16.18 10.91
N THR A 598 16.61 -17.09 11.41
CA THR A 598 16.28 -17.99 12.52
C THR A 598 17.46 -18.15 13.47
N GLY A 599 17.23 -18.73 14.65
CA GLY A 599 18.28 -19.02 15.62
C GLY A 599 18.89 -17.78 16.31
N ARG A 600 18.22 -16.62 16.25
CA ARG A 600 18.73 -15.37 16.85
C ARG A 600 18.52 -15.38 18.36
N SER A 601 19.52 -15.82 19.13
CA SER A 601 19.43 -15.92 20.59
C SER A 601 19.64 -14.56 21.28
N ALA A 602 18.61 -14.05 21.96
CA ALA A 602 18.65 -12.78 22.69
C ALA A 602 18.96 -12.98 24.17
N ALA A 603 20.01 -12.30 24.68
CA ALA A 603 20.45 -12.46 26.08
C ALA A 603 20.92 -11.15 26.76
N PRO A 604 20.09 -10.10 26.93
CA PRO A 604 18.72 -9.89 26.43
C PRO A 604 18.69 -9.13 25.10
N THR A 605 19.85 -8.83 24.52
CA THR A 605 19.98 -8.03 23.31
C THR A 605 20.18 -8.90 22.09
N LEU A 606 19.73 -8.41 20.94
CA LEU A 606 20.18 -8.87 19.63
C LEU A 606 21.03 -7.79 18.97
N GLU A 607 22.12 -8.21 18.35
CA GLU A 607 22.97 -7.34 17.55
C GLU A 607 22.60 -7.46 16.07
N PHE A 608 22.49 -6.30 15.43
CA PHE A 608 22.23 -6.14 14.02
C PHE A 608 23.39 -5.38 13.40
N ASN A 609 23.83 -5.84 12.24
CA ASN A 609 24.88 -5.20 11.45
C ASN A 609 24.40 -5.12 10.00
N GLU A 610 23.92 -3.95 9.60
CA GLU A 610 23.33 -3.71 8.28
C GLU A 610 24.17 -2.70 7.51
N THR A 611 24.38 -2.95 6.21
CA THR A 611 24.94 -1.96 5.28
C THR A 611 23.85 -1.60 4.28
N LEU A 612 23.49 -0.33 4.27
CA LEU A 612 22.38 0.24 3.52
C LEU A 612 22.95 1.03 2.34
N ALA A 613 22.44 0.77 1.14
CA ALA A 613 22.68 1.64 -0.01
C ALA A 613 22.06 3.04 0.21
N PRO A 614 22.42 4.05 -0.60
CA PRO A 614 21.75 5.36 -0.57
C PRO A 614 20.23 5.19 -0.73
N GLY A 615 19.46 5.80 0.17
CA GLY A 615 18.00 5.70 0.13
C GLY A 615 17.42 4.33 0.51
N GLU A 616 18.22 3.33 0.87
CA GLU A 616 17.72 1.99 1.23
C GLU A 616 17.04 1.98 2.61
N ALA A 617 16.04 1.11 2.75
CA ALA A 617 15.41 0.80 4.01
C ALA A 617 15.28 -0.72 4.23
N VAL A 618 15.73 -1.18 5.39
CA VAL A 618 15.70 -2.59 5.82
C VAL A 618 14.79 -2.73 7.03
N GLN A 619 13.96 -3.78 7.05
CA GLN A 619 13.11 -4.12 8.20
C GLN A 619 13.27 -5.58 8.55
N TYR A 620 13.38 -5.84 9.85
CA TYR A 620 13.19 -7.15 10.43
C TYR A 620 11.81 -7.22 11.07
N ILE A 621 11.08 -8.31 10.79
CA ILE A 621 9.80 -8.66 11.42
C ILE A 621 10.06 -9.92 12.23
N LEU A 622 10.22 -9.78 13.54
CA LEU A 622 10.65 -10.86 14.43
C LEU A 622 9.59 -11.23 15.45
N GLU A 623 9.58 -12.48 15.87
CA GLU A 623 8.85 -12.96 17.05
C GLU A 623 9.66 -14.07 17.74
N PRO A 624 9.36 -14.41 19.01
CA PRO A 624 9.94 -15.59 19.65
C PRO A 624 9.69 -16.85 18.80
N SER A 625 10.72 -17.65 18.53
CA SER A 625 10.58 -18.88 17.72
C SER A 625 9.58 -19.87 18.30
N SER A 626 9.33 -19.83 19.61
CA SER A 626 8.29 -20.64 20.27
C SER A 626 6.86 -20.14 20.03
N GLU A 627 6.70 -18.93 19.50
CA GLU A 627 5.41 -18.25 19.25
C GLU A 627 5.07 -18.20 17.75
N VAL A 628 6.03 -18.54 16.87
CA VAL A 628 5.78 -18.71 15.44
C VAL A 628 4.76 -19.83 15.23
N ALA A 629 3.66 -19.50 14.56
CA ALA A 629 2.60 -20.46 14.28
C ALA A 629 3.09 -21.56 13.34
N ASP A 630 2.92 -22.82 13.74
CA ASP A 630 3.16 -23.99 12.88
C ASP A 630 2.00 -24.15 11.89
N VAL A 631 2.06 -23.41 10.79
CA VAL A 631 1.05 -23.41 9.73
C VAL A 631 1.58 -24.09 8.47
N ALA A 632 0.75 -24.91 7.84
CA ALA A 632 1.10 -25.53 6.57
C ALA A 632 1.18 -24.50 5.43
N PRO A 633 2.08 -24.72 4.46
CA PRO A 633 2.02 -24.03 3.18
C PRO A 633 0.65 -24.20 2.52
N GLN A 634 0.10 -23.12 2.00
CA GLN A 634 -1.21 -23.11 1.33
C GLN A 634 -1.05 -23.03 -0.18
N GLY A 635 -2.14 -23.30 -0.91
CA GLY A 635 -2.18 -23.09 -2.37
C GLY A 635 -1.20 -23.94 -3.17
N LEU A 636 -0.86 -25.16 -2.70
CA LEU A 636 0.03 -26.06 -3.42
C LEU A 636 -0.55 -26.40 -4.81
N LYS A 637 0.10 -25.91 -5.85
CA LYS A 637 -0.20 -26.19 -7.25
C LYS A 637 0.87 -27.10 -7.83
N ALA A 638 0.45 -27.97 -8.76
CA ALA A 638 1.34 -28.80 -9.56
C ALA A 638 1.04 -28.60 -11.04
N ALA A 639 2.07 -28.37 -11.83
CA ALA A 639 2.00 -28.21 -13.28
C ALA A 639 2.97 -29.16 -13.97
N ALA A 640 2.54 -29.75 -15.07
CA ALA A 640 3.46 -30.48 -15.95
C ALA A 640 4.45 -29.48 -16.55
N VAL A 641 5.72 -29.88 -16.64
CA VAL A 641 6.74 -29.16 -17.41
C VAL A 641 7.29 -30.07 -18.50
N LYS A 642 8.11 -29.53 -19.39
CA LYS A 642 8.66 -30.28 -20.52
C LYS A 642 9.48 -31.50 -20.04
N GLY A 643 9.21 -32.66 -20.63
CA GLY A 643 9.75 -33.95 -20.18
C GLY A 643 8.94 -34.56 -19.03
N PRO A 644 9.31 -35.74 -18.52
CA PRO A 644 8.55 -36.36 -17.42
C PRO A 644 8.94 -35.68 -16.09
N SER A 645 8.41 -34.48 -15.85
CA SER A 645 8.74 -33.65 -14.70
C SER A 645 7.54 -32.81 -14.30
N VAL A 646 7.47 -32.46 -13.01
CA VAL A 646 6.38 -31.67 -12.43
C VAL A 646 6.99 -30.48 -11.70
N LYS A 647 6.51 -29.28 -12.02
CA LYS A 647 6.80 -28.08 -11.23
C LYS A 647 5.71 -27.92 -10.16
N LEU A 648 6.15 -27.73 -8.93
CA LEU A 648 5.33 -27.40 -7.78
C LEU A 648 5.57 -25.95 -7.38
N ASN A 649 4.51 -25.27 -6.96
CA ASN A 649 4.59 -23.96 -6.32
C ASN A 649 3.53 -23.85 -5.22
N TRP A 650 3.80 -23.07 -4.18
CA TRP A 650 2.91 -22.87 -3.03
C TRP A 650 3.06 -21.45 -2.47
N LEU A 651 2.17 -21.06 -1.55
CA LEU A 651 2.28 -19.79 -0.83
C LEU A 651 3.20 -19.93 0.37
N GLU A 652 3.91 -18.84 0.72
CA GLU A 652 4.79 -18.79 1.88
C GLU A 652 4.09 -19.19 3.18
N ALA A 653 4.79 -19.97 4.01
CA ALA A 653 4.47 -20.20 5.41
C ALA A 653 5.66 -19.78 6.28
N PRO A 654 5.45 -19.41 7.57
CA PRO A 654 6.52 -19.07 8.49
C PRO A 654 7.53 -20.21 8.63
N GLY A 655 8.78 -19.95 8.25
CA GLY A 655 9.86 -20.92 8.36
C GLY A 655 11.02 -20.64 7.40
N ALA A 656 12.18 -21.21 7.70
CA ALA A 656 13.41 -20.97 6.96
C ALA A 656 13.53 -21.78 5.65
N SER A 657 12.84 -22.92 5.56
CA SER A 657 12.86 -23.80 4.39
C SER A 657 11.69 -24.78 4.39
N TYR A 658 11.50 -25.48 3.28
CA TYR A 658 10.44 -26.45 3.04
C TYR A 658 10.98 -27.85 2.73
N GLU A 659 10.11 -28.84 2.93
CA GLU A 659 10.25 -30.21 2.50
C GLU A 659 9.13 -30.58 1.54
N VAL A 660 9.48 -31.21 0.42
CA VAL A 660 8.51 -31.72 -0.55
C VAL A 660 8.36 -33.22 -0.34
N LEU A 661 7.11 -33.67 -0.25
CA LEU A 661 6.76 -35.07 -0.11
C LEU A 661 6.01 -35.55 -1.35
N ARG A 662 6.25 -36.81 -1.75
CA ARG A 662 5.61 -37.46 -2.88
C ARG A 662 5.20 -38.89 -2.56
N ALA A 663 4.06 -39.31 -3.12
CA ALA A 663 3.63 -40.70 -3.21
C ALA A 663 3.38 -41.06 -4.67
N ASP A 664 3.87 -42.23 -5.08
CA ASP A 664 3.65 -42.79 -6.41
C ASP A 664 2.33 -43.61 -6.40
N SER A 665 1.67 -43.81 -7.55
CA SER A 665 0.37 -44.49 -7.65
C SER A 665 0.29 -45.90 -7.01
N SER A 666 1.43 -46.54 -6.72
CA SER A 666 1.52 -47.84 -6.05
C SER A 666 1.70 -47.77 -4.52
N GLY A 667 1.90 -46.58 -3.94
CA GLY A 667 2.08 -46.37 -2.50
C GLY A 667 1.11 -45.31 -1.97
N SER A 668 0.49 -45.58 -0.82
CA SER A 668 -0.37 -44.60 -0.13
C SER A 668 0.41 -43.64 0.77
N GLU A 669 1.69 -43.92 1.03
CA GLU A 669 2.53 -43.17 1.96
C GLU A 669 3.38 -42.09 1.25
N LEU A 670 3.26 -40.85 1.73
CA LEU A 670 4.07 -39.72 1.28
C LEU A 670 5.48 -39.84 1.85
N LYS A 671 6.49 -39.76 0.98
CA LYS A 671 7.91 -39.77 1.35
C LYS A 671 8.55 -38.43 1.02
N VAL A 672 9.42 -37.94 1.90
CA VAL A 672 10.23 -36.75 1.63
C VAL A 672 11.16 -37.02 0.44
N ILE A 673 11.04 -36.21 -0.61
CA ILE A 673 11.88 -36.30 -1.82
C ILE A 673 12.88 -35.14 -1.92
N ALA A 674 12.64 -34.04 -1.20
CA ALA A 674 13.54 -32.89 -1.13
C ALA A 674 13.40 -32.17 0.22
N THR A 675 14.50 -31.59 0.68
CA THR A 675 14.61 -30.85 1.96
C THR A 675 15.44 -29.59 1.76
N GLY A 676 15.31 -28.61 2.66
CA GLY A 676 16.12 -27.39 2.64
C GLY A 676 15.79 -26.45 1.49
N ILE A 677 14.60 -26.56 0.91
CA ILE A 677 14.14 -25.69 -0.18
C ILE A 677 13.81 -24.33 0.41
N LYS A 678 14.50 -23.28 -0.02
CA LYS A 678 14.29 -21.91 0.52
C LYS A 678 13.21 -21.15 -0.23
N GLN A 679 13.04 -21.46 -1.51
CA GLN A 679 12.00 -20.91 -2.37
C GLN A 679 10.65 -21.58 -2.14
N THR A 680 9.60 -20.99 -2.68
CA THR A 680 8.24 -21.57 -2.70
C THR A 680 7.95 -22.36 -3.98
N GLU A 681 9.00 -22.81 -4.67
CA GLU A 681 8.90 -23.63 -5.86
C GLU A 681 9.88 -24.80 -5.83
N TYR A 682 9.49 -25.91 -6.45
CA TYR A 682 10.34 -27.09 -6.63
C TYR A 682 9.98 -27.83 -7.91
N THR A 683 10.98 -28.24 -8.70
CA THR A 683 10.74 -29.09 -9.87
C THR A 683 11.17 -30.51 -9.57
N ASP A 684 10.20 -31.43 -9.51
CA ASP A 684 10.45 -32.86 -9.42
C ASP A 684 10.73 -33.45 -10.81
N GLY A 685 11.92 -34.03 -10.97
CA GLY A 685 12.45 -34.46 -12.25
C GLY A 685 12.47 -35.98 -12.45
N LYS A 686 12.59 -36.41 -13.71
CA LYS A 686 12.78 -37.83 -14.10
C LYS A 686 11.66 -38.77 -13.62
N LEU A 687 10.43 -38.30 -13.69
CA LEU A 687 9.23 -39.05 -13.37
C LEU A 687 8.97 -40.14 -14.43
N GLN A 688 8.04 -41.03 -14.13
CA GLN A 688 7.53 -41.99 -15.09
C GLN A 688 6.33 -41.37 -15.82
N GLU A 689 6.40 -41.33 -17.16
CA GLU A 689 5.31 -40.81 -17.98
C GLU A 689 4.04 -41.65 -17.78
N GLY A 690 2.90 -40.96 -17.63
CA GLY A 690 1.60 -41.57 -17.40
C GLY A 690 1.33 -41.98 -15.95
N THR A 691 2.30 -41.83 -15.03
CA THR A 691 2.12 -42.14 -13.62
C THR A 691 1.46 -40.97 -12.88
N LEU A 692 0.47 -41.28 -12.04
CA LEU A 692 -0.16 -40.34 -11.11
C LEU A 692 0.72 -40.17 -9.86
N TYR A 693 1.06 -38.94 -9.54
CA TYR A 693 1.80 -38.56 -8.34
C TYR A 693 0.91 -37.73 -7.42
N THR A 694 1.05 -37.96 -6.12
CA THR A 694 0.44 -37.12 -5.08
C THR A 694 1.56 -36.39 -4.35
N TYR A 695 1.45 -35.07 -4.24
CA TYR A 695 2.42 -34.22 -3.54
C TYR A 695 1.80 -33.54 -2.33
N ALA A 696 2.64 -33.25 -1.35
CA ALA A 696 2.37 -32.33 -0.25
C ALA A 696 3.66 -31.58 0.08
N VAL A 697 3.53 -30.41 0.71
CA VAL A 697 4.67 -29.60 1.16
C VAL A 697 4.48 -29.23 2.62
N ARG A 698 5.57 -29.16 3.37
CA ARG A 698 5.57 -28.65 4.75
C ARG A 698 6.79 -27.78 4.99
N THR A 699 6.72 -26.92 6.00
CA THR A 699 7.92 -26.25 6.51
C THR A 699 8.85 -27.30 7.12
N ALA A 700 10.17 -27.08 7.02
CA ALA A 700 11.16 -28.07 7.45
C ALA A 700 11.00 -28.41 8.93
N GLY A 701 10.89 -29.71 9.24
CA GLY A 701 10.65 -30.20 10.61
C GLY A 701 9.21 -30.10 11.12
N SER A 702 8.28 -29.47 10.38
CA SER A 702 6.87 -29.40 10.78
C SER A 702 6.14 -30.75 10.65
N SER A 703 5.09 -30.91 11.45
CA SER A 703 4.15 -32.03 11.33
C SER A 703 2.93 -31.71 10.46
N VAL A 704 2.72 -30.43 10.14
CA VAL A 704 1.54 -29.94 9.40
C VAL A 704 1.90 -29.85 7.91
N MET A 705 1.13 -30.56 7.08
CA MET A 705 1.34 -30.59 5.63
C MET A 705 0.28 -29.74 4.93
N SER A 706 0.65 -29.21 3.76
CA SER A 706 -0.29 -28.61 2.82
C SER A 706 -1.39 -29.59 2.44
N GLU A 707 -2.48 -29.05 1.87
CA GLU A 707 -3.40 -29.86 1.09
C GLU A 707 -2.65 -30.64 0.00
N LYS A 708 -3.12 -31.87 -0.25
CA LYS A 708 -2.49 -32.76 -1.22
C LYS A 708 -2.89 -32.33 -2.63
N THR A 709 -1.91 -32.28 -3.53
CA THR A 709 -2.18 -32.04 -4.95
C THR A 709 -1.80 -33.27 -5.76
N GLN A 710 -2.59 -33.60 -6.78
CA GLN A 710 -2.36 -34.77 -7.62
C GLN A 710 -2.17 -34.36 -9.08
N ILE A 711 -1.18 -34.95 -9.74
CA ILE A 711 -0.91 -34.71 -11.16
C ILE A 711 -0.36 -35.97 -11.83
N THR A 712 -0.79 -36.21 -13.06
CA THR A 712 -0.18 -37.23 -13.92
C THR A 712 0.98 -36.63 -14.68
N ALA A 713 2.16 -37.24 -14.59
CA ALA A 713 3.33 -36.78 -15.34
C ALA A 713 3.18 -37.13 -16.82
N THR A 714 2.69 -36.20 -17.64
CA THR A 714 2.49 -36.42 -19.08
C THR A 714 3.56 -35.78 -19.96
N GLY A 715 4.30 -34.80 -19.42
CA GLY A 715 5.20 -33.92 -20.18
C GLY A 715 4.47 -32.98 -21.15
N LEU A 716 3.14 -32.94 -21.09
CA LEU A 716 2.28 -32.14 -21.96
C LEU A 716 2.07 -30.76 -21.32
N VAL A 717 2.66 -29.72 -21.92
CA VAL A 717 2.70 -28.35 -21.41
C VAL A 717 1.84 -27.39 -22.25
N PRO A 718 1.30 -26.31 -21.66
CA PRO A 718 0.62 -25.27 -22.42
C PRO A 718 1.61 -24.59 -23.38
N LEU A 719 1.21 -24.43 -24.64
CA LEU A 719 1.97 -23.69 -25.65
C LEU A 719 1.75 -22.18 -25.45
N ASP A 720 2.82 -21.39 -25.61
CA ASP A 720 2.74 -19.94 -25.46
C ASP A 720 1.82 -19.32 -26.52
N ARG A 721 0.84 -18.56 -26.05
CA ARG A 721 -0.24 -17.96 -26.84
C ARG A 721 -0.07 -16.49 -27.15
N SER A 722 1.01 -15.87 -26.67
CA SER A 722 1.28 -14.43 -26.82
C SER A 722 1.18 -13.93 -28.27
N GLU A 723 1.59 -14.76 -29.24
CA GLU A 723 1.60 -14.42 -30.66
C GLU A 723 0.39 -14.99 -31.45
N TRP A 724 -0.51 -15.70 -30.78
CA TRP A 724 -1.63 -16.35 -31.48
C TRP A 724 -2.63 -15.35 -32.03
N LYS A 725 -3.28 -15.72 -33.14
CA LYS A 725 -4.39 -14.96 -33.71
C LYS A 725 -5.63 -15.82 -33.76
N VAL A 726 -6.73 -15.30 -33.21
CA VAL A 726 -8.01 -16.01 -33.14
C VAL A 726 -9.03 -15.31 -34.03
N SER A 727 -9.85 -16.10 -34.72
CA SER A 727 -10.97 -15.61 -35.52
C SER A 727 -12.16 -16.56 -35.42
N SER A 728 -13.35 -16.05 -35.73
CA SER A 728 -14.60 -16.80 -35.70
C SER A 728 -15.46 -16.45 -36.91
N ASN A 729 -16.36 -17.35 -37.32
CA ASN A 729 -17.37 -17.02 -38.33
C ASN A 729 -18.63 -16.35 -37.75
N VAL A 730 -18.72 -16.20 -36.43
CA VAL A 730 -19.85 -15.55 -35.77
C VAL A 730 -19.38 -14.56 -34.70
N ASN A 731 -20.24 -13.57 -34.43
CA ASN A 731 -20.11 -12.58 -33.37
C ASN A 731 -18.76 -11.85 -33.25
N THR A 732 -18.09 -11.56 -34.36
CA THR A 732 -16.73 -10.98 -34.35
C THR A 732 -16.66 -9.53 -33.89
N GLN A 733 -17.79 -8.83 -33.75
CA GLN A 733 -17.85 -7.42 -33.37
C GLN A 733 -18.29 -7.20 -31.92
N ALA A 734 -19.33 -7.90 -31.45
CA ALA A 734 -19.82 -7.70 -30.08
C ALA A 734 -19.01 -8.50 -29.04
N SER A 735 -18.34 -9.58 -29.47
CA SER A 735 -17.45 -10.37 -28.63
C SER A 735 -16.18 -10.71 -29.41
N SER A 736 -15.05 -10.08 -29.05
CA SER A 736 -13.79 -10.30 -29.76
C SER A 736 -13.35 -11.76 -29.62
N PRO A 737 -13.04 -12.49 -30.71
CA PRO A 737 -12.49 -13.84 -30.62
C PRO A 737 -11.18 -13.93 -29.81
N ALA A 738 -10.44 -12.82 -29.69
CA ALA A 738 -9.22 -12.76 -28.89
C ALA A 738 -9.47 -12.92 -27.38
N ASN A 739 -10.69 -12.59 -26.90
CA ASN A 739 -11.11 -12.80 -25.52
C ASN A 739 -11.13 -14.28 -25.12
N ALA A 740 -11.03 -15.23 -26.06
CA ALA A 740 -10.90 -16.64 -25.75
C ALA A 740 -9.46 -17.05 -25.38
N ILE A 741 -8.47 -16.15 -25.45
CA ILE A 741 -7.06 -16.47 -25.21
C ILE A 741 -6.31 -15.35 -24.46
N ASP A 742 -7.00 -14.36 -23.91
CA ASP A 742 -6.37 -13.15 -23.37
C ASP A 742 -5.84 -13.31 -21.94
N GLY A 743 -6.15 -14.42 -21.27
CA GLY A 743 -5.76 -14.67 -19.88
C GLY A 743 -6.65 -13.99 -18.86
N ASP A 744 -7.83 -13.55 -19.29
CA ASP A 744 -8.86 -13.05 -18.44
C ASP A 744 -10.08 -13.96 -18.49
N ARG A 745 -10.18 -14.87 -17.52
CA ARG A 745 -11.31 -15.79 -17.39
C ARG A 745 -12.65 -15.06 -17.17
N GLN A 746 -12.67 -13.74 -16.94
CA GLN A 746 -13.90 -12.96 -16.87
C GLN A 746 -14.36 -12.43 -18.23
N THR A 747 -13.45 -12.35 -19.20
CA THR A 747 -13.82 -12.10 -20.59
C THR A 747 -14.10 -13.42 -21.30
N ARG A 748 -14.83 -13.34 -22.41
CA ARG A 748 -15.11 -14.51 -23.25
C ARG A 748 -15.34 -14.11 -24.68
N TRP A 749 -15.07 -15.05 -25.59
CA TRP A 749 -15.74 -15.09 -26.88
C TRP A 749 -17.08 -15.84 -26.74
N ASP A 750 -18.13 -15.39 -27.40
CA ASP A 750 -19.38 -16.16 -27.54
C ASP A 750 -20.06 -16.01 -28.90
N THR A 751 -21.02 -16.88 -29.20
CA THR A 751 -21.75 -16.91 -30.49
C THR A 751 -22.68 -15.72 -30.72
N GLY A 752 -22.98 -14.90 -29.71
CA GLY A 752 -23.90 -13.74 -29.77
C GLY A 752 -25.37 -14.11 -29.98
N LYS A 753 -25.66 -15.41 -30.03
CA LYS A 753 -26.97 -16.01 -30.30
C LYS A 753 -26.97 -17.46 -29.82
N HIS A 754 -28.15 -18.09 -29.81
CA HIS A 754 -28.31 -19.52 -29.55
C HIS A 754 -27.40 -20.34 -30.48
N GLN A 755 -26.61 -21.25 -29.90
CA GLN A 755 -25.60 -21.99 -30.66
C GLN A 755 -26.24 -22.90 -31.73
N ALA A 756 -25.61 -22.94 -32.90
CA ALA A 756 -26.07 -23.68 -34.07
C ALA A 756 -24.92 -24.34 -34.83
N SER A 757 -25.21 -25.51 -35.40
CA SER A 757 -24.23 -26.33 -36.12
C SER A 757 -23.52 -25.55 -37.23
N GLY A 758 -22.20 -25.68 -37.30
CA GLY A 758 -21.34 -25.01 -38.30
C GLY A 758 -20.69 -23.72 -37.82
N GLU A 759 -21.00 -23.26 -36.61
CA GLU A 759 -20.27 -22.18 -35.93
C GLU A 759 -18.87 -22.65 -35.58
N TYR A 760 -17.85 -21.82 -35.81
CA TYR A 760 -16.48 -22.18 -35.54
C TYR A 760 -15.64 -21.02 -35.00
N ILE A 761 -14.66 -21.40 -34.19
CA ILE A 761 -13.52 -20.57 -33.82
C ILE A 761 -12.25 -21.23 -34.36
N GLN A 762 -11.28 -20.44 -34.80
CA GLN A 762 -10.01 -20.92 -35.32
C GLN A 762 -8.84 -20.09 -34.82
N ILE A 763 -7.67 -20.73 -34.74
CA ILE A 763 -6.43 -20.18 -34.18
C ILE A 763 -5.30 -20.35 -35.19
N ASP A 764 -4.53 -19.29 -35.41
CA ASP A 764 -3.17 -19.31 -35.97
C ASP A 764 -2.18 -19.34 -34.80
N LEU A 765 -1.39 -20.41 -34.69
CA LEU A 765 -0.38 -20.59 -33.63
C LEU A 765 0.92 -19.79 -33.88
N ALA A 766 0.93 -18.91 -34.89
CA ALA A 766 2.06 -18.09 -35.34
C ALA A 766 3.29 -18.88 -35.83
N GLY A 767 3.20 -20.20 -35.86
CA GLY A 767 4.25 -21.12 -36.29
C GLY A 767 3.70 -22.55 -36.39
N VAL A 768 4.49 -23.45 -36.95
CA VAL A 768 4.16 -24.89 -36.95
C VAL A 768 4.63 -25.48 -35.63
N HIS A 769 3.70 -26.11 -34.90
CA HIS A 769 3.96 -26.77 -33.63
C HIS A 769 3.37 -28.19 -33.63
N SER A 770 3.97 -29.08 -32.86
CA SER A 770 3.45 -30.42 -32.56
C SER A 770 2.48 -30.34 -31.38
N VAL A 771 1.21 -30.61 -31.62
CA VAL A 771 0.12 -30.41 -30.64
C VAL A 771 -0.63 -31.71 -30.39
N GLU A 772 -1.20 -31.84 -29.18
CA GLU A 772 -1.82 -33.08 -28.71
C GLU A 772 -3.12 -32.89 -27.93
N ALA A 773 -3.37 -31.70 -27.41
CA ALA A 773 -4.64 -31.40 -26.77
C ALA A 773 -5.05 -29.94 -26.92
N VAL A 774 -6.36 -29.71 -26.87
CA VAL A 774 -6.96 -28.39 -26.73
C VAL A 774 -7.92 -28.40 -25.55
N ASP A 775 -7.75 -27.46 -24.62
CA ASP A 775 -8.70 -27.21 -23.53
C ASP A 775 -9.56 -26.00 -23.88
N LEU A 776 -10.87 -26.12 -23.64
CA LEU A 776 -11.87 -25.06 -23.71
C LEU A 776 -12.44 -24.84 -22.31
N ASP A 777 -12.19 -23.67 -21.73
CA ASP A 777 -12.72 -23.22 -20.46
C ASP A 777 -13.92 -22.29 -20.68
N TYR A 778 -15.03 -22.63 -20.05
CA TYR A 778 -16.22 -21.78 -19.96
C TYR A 778 -16.85 -21.92 -18.57
N THR A 779 -16.01 -22.07 -17.54
CA THR A 779 -16.40 -22.26 -16.13
C THR A 779 -17.27 -21.13 -15.60
N LEU A 780 -17.05 -19.88 -16.01
CA LEU A 780 -17.91 -18.75 -15.62
C LEU A 780 -19.21 -18.67 -16.44
N SER A 781 -19.43 -19.60 -17.37
CA SER A 781 -20.65 -19.76 -18.17
C SER A 781 -20.93 -21.24 -18.43
N SER A 782 -21.00 -22.04 -17.36
CA SER A 782 -20.91 -23.51 -17.40
C SER A 782 -21.86 -24.23 -18.36
N TYR A 783 -22.95 -23.58 -18.78
CA TYR A 783 -23.97 -24.12 -19.70
C TYR A 783 -23.76 -23.77 -21.18
N ASP A 784 -22.78 -22.91 -21.49
CA ASP A 784 -22.43 -22.44 -22.83
C ASP A 784 -21.38 -23.33 -23.51
N TYR A 785 -21.27 -24.60 -23.11
CA TYR A 785 -20.39 -25.57 -23.77
C TYR A 785 -20.88 -25.94 -25.19
N PRO A 786 -19.99 -26.35 -26.11
CA PRO A 786 -20.40 -26.82 -27.43
C PRO A 786 -21.20 -28.13 -27.29
N ARG A 787 -22.43 -28.20 -27.83
CA ARG A 787 -23.27 -29.41 -27.74
C ARG A 787 -22.68 -30.61 -28.50
N GLY A 788 -21.87 -30.33 -29.51
CA GLY A 788 -21.01 -31.25 -30.23
C GLY A 788 -19.84 -30.47 -30.80
N TYR A 789 -18.70 -31.11 -31.04
CA TYR A 789 -17.56 -30.46 -31.68
C TYR A 789 -16.86 -31.38 -32.68
N GLU A 790 -16.21 -30.76 -33.65
CA GLU A 790 -15.17 -31.34 -34.51
C GLU A 790 -13.94 -30.44 -34.47
N LEU A 791 -12.75 -31.04 -34.36
CA LEU A 791 -11.47 -30.34 -34.39
C LEU A 791 -10.74 -30.63 -35.69
N TYR A 792 -10.32 -29.57 -36.36
CA TYR A 792 -9.60 -29.60 -37.64
C TYR A 792 -8.23 -28.95 -37.51
N ILE A 793 -7.26 -29.42 -38.31
CA ILE A 793 -5.93 -28.83 -38.49
C ILE A 793 -5.71 -28.36 -39.92
N SER A 794 -4.79 -27.41 -40.10
CA SER A 794 -4.38 -26.89 -41.41
C SER A 794 -2.99 -26.26 -41.35
N ASP A 795 -2.26 -26.31 -42.47
CA ASP A 795 -0.98 -25.60 -42.65
C ASP A 795 -1.15 -24.25 -43.38
N ASP A 796 -2.27 -24.05 -44.07
CA ASP A 796 -2.52 -22.90 -44.97
C ASP A 796 -3.80 -22.11 -44.66
N ALA A 797 -4.54 -22.52 -43.61
CA ALA A 797 -5.87 -22.03 -43.22
C ALA A 797 -6.98 -22.18 -44.30
N LYS A 798 -6.72 -22.93 -45.37
CA LYS A 798 -7.63 -23.15 -46.51
C LYS A 798 -8.07 -24.61 -46.60
N SER A 799 -7.12 -25.52 -46.43
CA SER A 799 -7.29 -26.96 -46.52
C SER A 799 -7.32 -27.55 -45.12
N TRP A 800 -8.46 -28.13 -44.72
CA TRP A 800 -8.72 -28.54 -43.34
C TRP A 800 -8.91 -30.05 -43.22
N ASN A 801 -8.20 -30.66 -42.28
CA ASN A 801 -8.29 -32.10 -41.98
C ASN A 801 -8.86 -32.31 -40.58
N LYS A 802 -9.93 -33.11 -40.45
CA LYS A 802 -10.51 -33.45 -39.15
C LYS A 802 -9.61 -34.43 -38.40
N ILE A 803 -9.34 -34.14 -37.12
CA ILE A 803 -8.49 -34.97 -36.26
C ILE A 803 -9.21 -35.48 -35.00
N ALA A 804 -10.29 -34.82 -34.57
CA ALA A 804 -11.09 -35.26 -33.43
C ALA A 804 -12.55 -34.82 -33.57
N SER A 805 -13.44 -35.51 -32.86
CA SER A 805 -14.85 -35.12 -32.72
C SER A 805 -15.43 -35.65 -31.41
N GLY A 806 -16.41 -34.96 -30.84
CA GLY A 806 -17.02 -35.38 -29.59
C GLY A 806 -18.17 -34.49 -29.14
N LYS A 807 -18.52 -34.60 -27.86
CA LYS A 807 -19.49 -33.72 -27.19
C LYS A 807 -18.75 -32.87 -26.16
N GLY A 808 -19.13 -31.60 -26.04
CA GLY A 808 -18.66 -30.77 -24.93
C GLY A 808 -19.22 -31.28 -23.60
N LYS A 809 -18.53 -30.91 -22.52
CA LYS A 809 -18.93 -31.21 -21.14
C LYS A 809 -19.28 -29.92 -20.41
N LEU A 810 -19.99 -30.01 -19.28
CA LEU A 810 -20.18 -28.85 -18.40
C LEU A 810 -18.81 -28.29 -17.97
N GLU A 811 -18.76 -26.97 -17.77
CA GLU A 811 -17.60 -26.18 -17.26
C GLU A 811 -16.34 -26.15 -18.14
N LYS A 812 -15.80 -27.30 -18.53
CA LYS A 812 -14.57 -27.40 -19.33
C LYS A 812 -14.61 -28.60 -20.29
N THR A 813 -14.08 -28.43 -21.50
CA THR A 813 -13.85 -29.54 -22.44
C THR A 813 -12.37 -29.65 -22.77
N LYS A 814 -11.79 -30.82 -22.49
CA LYS A 814 -10.46 -31.22 -22.98
C LYS A 814 -10.61 -32.14 -24.19
N ILE A 815 -10.04 -31.76 -25.31
CA ILE A 815 -10.02 -32.51 -26.57
C ILE A 815 -8.60 -33.06 -26.74
N GLY A 816 -8.40 -34.34 -26.45
CA GLY A 816 -7.12 -35.03 -26.66
C GLY A 816 -7.08 -35.78 -27.98
N PHE A 817 -5.93 -35.81 -28.65
CA PHE A 817 -5.69 -36.48 -29.93
C PHE A 817 -4.21 -36.88 -30.07
N PRO A 818 -3.85 -37.82 -30.97
CA PRO A 818 -2.46 -38.14 -31.24
C PRO A 818 -1.64 -36.93 -31.72
N ALA A 819 -0.34 -36.90 -31.44
CA ALA A 819 0.54 -35.81 -31.86
C ALA A 819 0.46 -35.51 -33.36
N VAL A 820 0.18 -34.25 -33.68
CA VAL A 820 0.12 -33.74 -35.06
C VAL A 820 0.89 -32.42 -35.15
N LYS A 821 1.62 -32.23 -36.25
CA LYS A 821 2.22 -30.93 -36.58
C LYS A 821 1.22 -30.09 -37.35
N THR A 822 0.99 -28.86 -36.91
CA THR A 822 0.07 -27.93 -37.56
C THR A 822 0.42 -26.49 -37.21
N ARG A 823 -0.02 -25.54 -38.05
CA ARG A 823 -0.03 -24.11 -37.71
C ARG A 823 -1.41 -23.62 -37.28
N TYR A 824 -2.47 -24.20 -37.86
CA TYR A 824 -3.83 -23.76 -37.64
C TYR A 824 -4.68 -24.84 -36.98
N LEU A 825 -5.57 -24.42 -36.08
CA LEU A 825 -6.60 -25.26 -35.47
C LEU A 825 -7.96 -24.61 -35.70
N ARG A 826 -9.01 -25.41 -35.94
CA ARG A 826 -10.40 -24.95 -36.03
C ARG A 826 -11.32 -25.90 -35.27
N ILE A 827 -12.12 -25.33 -34.38
CA ILE A 827 -13.14 -26.06 -33.62
C ILE A 827 -14.49 -25.66 -34.20
N VAL A 828 -15.19 -26.63 -34.75
CA VAL A 828 -16.54 -26.46 -35.30
C VAL A 828 -17.53 -27.05 -34.31
N GLN A 829 -18.43 -26.23 -33.77
CA GLN A 829 -19.56 -26.70 -33.00
C GLN A 829 -20.57 -27.37 -33.94
N THR A 830 -21.08 -28.54 -33.57
CA THR A 830 -21.91 -29.38 -34.47
C THR A 830 -23.33 -29.62 -33.98
N GLY A 831 -23.69 -29.18 -32.78
CA GLY A 831 -25.03 -29.36 -32.20
C GLY A 831 -25.92 -28.11 -32.29
N SER A 832 -26.96 -28.06 -31.46
CA SER A 832 -27.81 -26.88 -31.32
C SER A 832 -28.37 -26.78 -29.90
N GLY A 833 -28.62 -25.57 -29.39
CA GLY A 833 -29.22 -25.38 -28.07
C GLY A 833 -29.67 -23.93 -27.82
N GLY A 834 -30.53 -23.72 -26.82
CA GLY A 834 -31.03 -22.38 -26.46
C GLY A 834 -30.02 -21.49 -25.72
N ASN A 835 -28.86 -22.03 -25.36
CA ASN A 835 -27.76 -21.25 -24.77
C ASN A 835 -26.78 -20.84 -25.86
N TYR A 836 -25.87 -19.94 -25.50
CA TYR A 836 -24.80 -19.53 -26.40
C TYR A 836 -23.75 -20.65 -26.41
N TRP A 837 -22.78 -20.58 -27.32
CA TRP A 837 -21.52 -21.27 -27.14
C TRP A 837 -20.49 -20.20 -26.81
N SER A 838 -19.80 -20.35 -25.68
CA SER A 838 -18.79 -19.41 -25.23
C SER A 838 -17.51 -20.10 -24.80
N ILE A 839 -16.43 -19.35 -24.83
CA ILE A 839 -15.08 -19.76 -24.46
C ILE A 839 -14.47 -18.57 -23.73
N HIS A 840 -14.28 -18.74 -22.43
CA HIS A 840 -13.55 -17.78 -21.59
C HIS A 840 -12.06 -17.94 -21.84
N GLU A 841 -11.55 -19.17 -21.87
CA GLU A 841 -10.15 -19.42 -22.20
C GLU A 841 -9.94 -20.68 -23.04
N MET A 842 -9.00 -20.63 -23.96
CA MET A 842 -8.56 -21.74 -24.79
C MET A 842 -7.05 -21.92 -24.69
N GLN A 843 -6.64 -23.16 -24.46
CA GLN A 843 -5.23 -23.52 -24.35
C GLN A 843 -4.91 -24.74 -25.21
N VAL A 844 -3.86 -24.63 -26.02
CA VAL A 844 -3.30 -25.73 -26.82
C VAL A 844 -2.08 -26.29 -26.08
N TYR A 845 -1.94 -27.60 -26.08
CA TYR A 845 -0.86 -28.28 -25.39
C TYR A 845 0.07 -29.04 -26.33
N SER A 846 1.35 -29.06 -25.96
CA SER A 846 2.45 -29.64 -26.71
C SER A 846 3.47 -30.32 -25.78
N ARG A 847 4.28 -31.23 -26.33
CA ARG A 847 5.48 -31.79 -25.67
C ARG A 847 6.79 -31.18 -26.20
N GLU A 848 6.70 -30.17 -27.04
CA GLU A 848 7.84 -29.64 -27.81
C GLU A 848 8.95 -28.98 -27.01
#